data_AF-A0A1G6X6Q7-F1
#
_entry.id   AF-A0A1G6X6Q7-F1
#
_cell.length_a   1.000
_cell.length_b   1.000
_cell.length_c   1.000
_cell.angle_alpha   90.00
_cell.angle_beta   90.00
_cell.angle_gamma   90.00
#
_symmetry.space_group_name_H-M   'P 1'
#
loop_
_entity.id
_entity.type
_entity.pdbx_description
1 polymer ?
#
loop_
_entity_poly.entity_id
_entity_poly.type
_entity_poly.pdbx_seq_one_letter_code
_entity_poly.pdbx_strand_id
1 'polypeptide(L)'
;MPIRQISGTDIDYFLILFDEAGKERPEADGTLLSDAIRARLADRTAPVTDVFVASHGWQGDVPAAIAQYDNWISAMASCGADLGDMADRRPGFNPMLIGLHWPSLPWGMETVPPEGAAVLSLDHEADIAMLASQLGDGPEARAAIDRILSYADVANTPTLTPAIEDDFATLFSVSGLRTGSSGGRPGADQDGFDPQAIVTQSESGEAGTDAGAGEPHLLGLGGKIKEAILSPLRQLSFWKMKDRARMFGETGAHALLDAMQVASPDAHFHLMGHSFGCIVVSGMVAGGAGTPALRRPVDTLFLVQGALSLWAYAADVPYAPGTPGYFRRILEQHLVRGPLVTTRSVHDSAVGKFYPLGAGVKGQFLLGDDFPKYGGIGAFGIQGEPATVDMPIASVDLPYDFSEGRIFNLEASNVIKNGDGPAGAHSDIAHPEVAHVFWAAAIAGLSNQANRGGESGGGGRILSPGVPFPASASPPPSPPVAVESPGISASPPPSVSRGAKAAPPPPPQAGFEGGLLGIDEPTAAATPGPAAVAPPSQPRWINAGFEGVDAGAPIVQGQWYTLAFDIDEVKRATAAAAVTFVEEGLFAPDAREIVLTVQVDTDDFDISGHVGQIRVPRAGKSFTKARFDVSPLKNGPCSLKATILKDGQFIQQMDLVFAVGQPGTPAAVTTRGRSLEGIAVLQPRDLSLQIYPGIGNSYECVVCGPVATRVRLPITPGLIDTFIVGARADLMKVVMYQDAQGKYLFQRGIDIPQEATDKALQIMARTGALLMMKLFEGAGAGDDVRAVGKALRQLSTDPRLRLKIQIVAETLPIPWSLLYMGDVSGKVPLDWNNFLGMRHIVEQIPLQNPMAVMEPEIASAPQLSVSLNFNAGIDAQMGADFVQSQRAFWTDRAGRIGVRVTDRATPDDFIGALGDPQTPDQILYLYCHAVSKGLTEAGGPGASSLALNEELISLNDLELRAPRDVRLAGKPLVFINACESAEMSPTFYDGFAPYFMDKGARGVIGTECKTPALFAKEWAGRFFERFLAGEPLGEAVLGLRREFLEQHGNPMGLLYAVYCDADTAIRPALT
;
A
#
# COMPACT_ATOMS: atom_id res chain seq x y z
N MET A 1 31.70 -40.34 -15.03
CA MET A 1 32.23 -40.24 -13.65
C MET A 1 31.75 -38.92 -13.09
N PRO A 2 31.39 -38.86 -11.80
CA PRO A 2 30.73 -37.68 -11.21
C PRO A 2 31.70 -36.61 -10.71
N ILE A 3 33.02 -36.89 -10.78
CA ILE A 3 34.05 -35.85 -10.78
C ILE A 3 34.09 -35.27 -12.20
N ARG A 4 33.91 -33.96 -12.32
CA ARG A 4 33.81 -33.22 -13.59
C ARG A 4 34.91 -32.18 -13.69
N GLN A 5 35.66 -32.21 -14.78
CA GLN A 5 36.68 -31.22 -15.10
C GLN A 5 36.08 -30.02 -15.84
N ILE A 6 36.45 -28.81 -15.41
CA ILE A 6 36.04 -27.56 -16.06
C ILE A 6 36.88 -27.33 -17.31
N SER A 7 36.21 -27.23 -18.46
CA SER A 7 36.86 -27.14 -19.77
C SER A 7 37.82 -25.95 -19.88
N GLY A 8 39.08 -26.24 -20.20
CA GLY A 8 40.14 -25.22 -20.30
C GLY A 8 40.88 -24.91 -18.99
N THR A 9 40.62 -25.66 -17.92
CA THR A 9 41.30 -25.53 -16.62
C THR A 9 41.68 -26.89 -16.03
N ASP A 10 42.54 -26.89 -15.02
CA ASP A 10 42.88 -28.07 -14.20
C ASP A 10 41.96 -28.21 -12.97
N ILE A 11 40.77 -27.60 -12.98
CA ILE A 11 39.83 -27.59 -11.85
C ILE A 11 38.77 -28.67 -12.02
N ASP A 12 38.66 -29.53 -11.01
CA ASP A 12 37.63 -30.56 -10.89
C ASP A 12 36.60 -30.21 -9.80
N TYR A 13 35.35 -30.65 -9.99
CA TYR A 13 34.31 -30.61 -8.96
C TYR A 13 33.53 -31.93 -8.87
N PHE A 14 32.98 -32.20 -7.68
CA PHE A 14 32.14 -33.37 -7.41
C PHE A 14 30.67 -32.99 -7.58
N LEU A 15 29.93 -33.65 -8.47
CA LEU A 15 28.49 -33.45 -8.62
C LEU A 15 27.71 -34.60 -7.97
N ILE A 16 27.14 -34.38 -6.78
CA ILE A 16 26.34 -35.38 -6.06
C ILE A 16 24.89 -35.30 -6.54
N LEU A 17 24.31 -36.43 -6.95
CA LEU A 17 22.91 -36.52 -7.35
C LEU A 17 22.04 -37.06 -6.22
N PHE A 18 20.95 -36.36 -5.89
CA PHE A 18 19.94 -36.81 -4.93
C PHE A 18 18.60 -37.11 -5.62
N ASP A 19 17.80 -37.97 -4.99
CA ASP A 19 16.41 -38.23 -5.37
C ASP A 19 15.44 -37.26 -4.67
N GLU A 20 14.14 -37.39 -4.98
CA GLU A 20 13.10 -36.51 -4.44
C GLU A 20 12.82 -36.68 -2.94
N ALA A 21 13.28 -37.78 -2.34
CA ALA A 21 13.25 -38.00 -0.90
C ALA A 21 14.50 -37.43 -0.20
N GLY A 22 15.40 -36.78 -0.96
CA GLY A 22 16.66 -36.24 -0.45
C GLY A 22 17.71 -37.32 -0.15
N LYS A 23 17.57 -38.52 -0.72
CA LYS A 23 18.54 -39.60 -0.58
C LYS A 23 19.50 -39.58 -1.77
N GLU A 24 20.78 -39.81 -1.49
CA GLU A 24 21.81 -39.87 -2.53
C GLU A 24 21.57 -41.04 -3.49
N ARG A 25 21.70 -40.77 -4.79
CA ARG A 25 21.65 -41.78 -5.85
C ARG A 25 23.01 -42.46 -5.98
N PRO A 26 23.07 -43.81 -6.02
CA PRO A 26 24.32 -44.51 -6.28
C PRO A 26 24.77 -44.32 -7.73
N GLU A 27 26.09 -44.32 -7.92
CA GLU A 27 26.76 -44.36 -9.21
C GLU A 27 26.50 -45.68 -9.95
N ALA A 28 26.87 -45.74 -11.23
CA ALA A 28 26.68 -46.92 -12.08
C ALA A 28 27.41 -48.19 -11.58
N ASP A 29 28.39 -48.06 -10.69
CA ASP A 29 29.10 -49.16 -10.02
C ASP A 29 28.53 -49.51 -8.63
N GLY A 30 27.47 -48.81 -8.19
CA GLY A 30 26.83 -48.99 -6.89
C GLY A 30 27.48 -48.22 -5.73
N THR A 31 28.52 -47.42 -5.97
CA THR A 31 29.14 -46.57 -4.94
C THR A 31 28.36 -45.28 -4.71
N LEU A 32 28.59 -44.64 -3.56
CA LEU A 32 28.06 -43.30 -3.25
C LEU A 32 29.18 -42.27 -3.40
N LEU A 33 28.88 -41.11 -3.99
CA LEU A 33 29.86 -40.04 -4.16
C LEU A 33 30.23 -39.39 -2.82
N SER A 34 29.30 -39.35 -1.87
CA SER A 34 29.56 -38.92 -0.50
C SER A 34 30.59 -39.80 0.22
N ASP A 35 30.70 -41.09 -0.11
CA ASP A 35 31.78 -41.94 0.39
C ASP A 35 33.15 -41.53 -0.17
N ALA A 36 33.22 -41.26 -1.48
CA ALA A 36 34.45 -40.77 -2.12
C ALA A 36 34.86 -39.39 -1.59
N ILE A 37 33.92 -38.47 -1.39
CA ILE A 37 34.14 -37.15 -0.79
C ILE A 37 34.63 -37.29 0.65
N ARG A 38 34.01 -38.16 1.47
CA ARG A 38 34.46 -38.41 2.85
C ARG A 38 35.86 -39.03 2.88
N ALA A 39 36.18 -39.95 1.97
CA ALA A 39 37.53 -40.50 1.84
C ALA A 39 38.55 -39.43 1.44
N ARG A 40 38.21 -38.56 0.48
CA ARG A 40 39.04 -37.43 0.04
C ARG A 40 39.28 -36.42 1.16
N LEU A 41 38.28 -36.13 1.98
CA LEU A 41 38.38 -35.24 3.15
C LEU A 41 39.20 -35.86 4.29
N ALA A 42 39.11 -37.17 4.49
CA ALA A 42 39.84 -37.89 5.53
C ALA A 42 41.32 -38.11 5.18
N ASP A 43 41.71 -38.04 3.90
CA ASP A 43 43.10 -38.19 3.45
C ASP A 43 43.99 -37.04 3.94
N ARG A 44 44.85 -37.38 4.91
CA ARG A 44 45.81 -36.45 5.53
C ARG A 44 47.11 -36.28 4.72
N THR A 45 47.29 -37.01 3.62
CA THR A 45 48.48 -36.85 2.75
C THR A 45 48.38 -35.64 1.83
N ALA A 46 47.16 -35.26 1.45
CA ALA A 46 46.83 -34.07 0.68
C ALA A 46 45.60 -33.36 1.27
N PRO A 47 45.69 -32.80 2.50
CA PRO A 47 44.52 -32.34 3.26
C PRO A 47 43.73 -31.27 2.50
N VAL A 48 42.41 -31.43 2.43
CA VAL A 48 41.51 -30.39 1.91
C VAL A 48 41.40 -29.26 2.94
N THR A 49 41.67 -28.02 2.51
CA THR A 49 41.61 -26.85 3.38
C THR A 49 40.25 -26.18 3.34
N ASP A 50 39.60 -26.17 2.17
CA ASP A 50 38.37 -25.42 1.93
C ASP A 50 37.40 -26.28 1.12
N VAL A 51 36.13 -26.29 1.53
CA VAL A 51 35.05 -27.00 0.86
C VAL A 51 34.02 -25.97 0.43
N PHE A 52 33.92 -25.78 -0.88
CA PHE A 52 32.92 -24.92 -1.49
C PHE A 52 31.76 -25.78 -1.98
N VAL A 53 30.57 -25.57 -1.44
CA VAL A 53 29.36 -26.31 -1.83
C VAL A 53 28.40 -25.34 -2.51
N ALA A 54 28.00 -25.66 -3.74
CA ALA A 54 27.02 -24.91 -4.50
C ALA A 54 25.71 -25.72 -4.64
N SER A 55 24.56 -25.04 -4.58
CA SER A 55 23.24 -25.62 -4.88
C SER A 55 22.50 -24.80 -5.92
N HIS A 56 22.07 -25.46 -7.00
CA HIS A 56 21.32 -24.86 -8.10
C HIS A 56 19.86 -24.53 -7.74
N GLY A 57 19.25 -23.70 -8.59
CA GLY A 57 17.88 -23.22 -8.47
C GLY A 57 16.80 -24.20 -8.94
N TRP A 58 15.60 -23.64 -9.15
CA TRP A 58 14.52 -24.28 -9.88
C TRP A 58 14.91 -24.46 -11.36
N GLN A 59 14.35 -25.46 -12.04
CA GLN A 59 14.62 -25.86 -13.43
C GLN A 59 15.89 -26.70 -13.71
N GLY A 60 16.59 -27.20 -12.68
CA GLY A 60 17.76 -28.06 -12.86
C GLY A 60 17.43 -29.53 -13.15
N ASP A 61 17.42 -29.93 -14.42
CA ASP A 61 17.78 -31.30 -14.77
C ASP A 61 19.31 -31.51 -14.64
N VAL A 62 19.79 -32.75 -14.77
CA VAL A 62 21.22 -33.03 -14.57
C VAL A 62 22.09 -32.26 -15.58
N PRO A 63 21.79 -32.25 -16.90
CA PRO A 63 22.46 -31.37 -17.87
C PRO A 63 22.42 -29.86 -17.55
N ALA A 64 21.27 -29.30 -17.16
CA ALA A 64 21.13 -27.88 -16.87
C ALA A 64 21.89 -27.47 -15.58
N ALA A 65 21.83 -28.30 -14.54
CA ALA A 65 22.61 -28.12 -13.32
C ALA A 65 24.12 -28.18 -13.62
N ILE A 66 24.55 -29.14 -14.46
CA ILE A 66 25.92 -29.22 -14.97
C ILE A 66 26.33 -27.91 -15.66
N ALA A 67 25.54 -27.39 -16.60
CA ALA A 67 25.88 -26.17 -17.31
C ALA A 67 25.97 -24.95 -16.37
N GLN A 68 25.08 -24.85 -15.38
CA GLN A 68 25.13 -23.79 -14.38
C GLN A 68 26.39 -23.89 -13.49
N TYR A 69 26.76 -25.10 -13.04
CA TYR A 69 27.98 -25.31 -12.26
C TYR A 69 29.25 -25.08 -13.09
N ASP A 70 29.30 -25.57 -14.34
CA ASP A 70 30.43 -25.40 -15.24
C ASP A 70 30.69 -23.88 -15.48
N ASN A 71 29.63 -23.08 -15.68
CA ASN A 71 29.73 -21.62 -15.81
C ASN A 71 30.14 -20.92 -14.49
N TRP A 72 29.49 -21.27 -13.36
CA TRP A 72 29.78 -20.65 -12.06
C TRP A 72 31.22 -20.91 -11.60
N ILE A 73 31.70 -22.14 -11.74
CA ILE A 73 33.06 -22.51 -11.34
C ILE A 73 34.08 -21.88 -12.29
N SER A 74 33.76 -21.75 -13.59
CA SER A 74 34.60 -20.99 -14.53
C SER A 74 34.73 -19.51 -14.12
N ALA A 75 33.65 -18.89 -13.63
CA ALA A 75 33.71 -17.53 -13.09
C ALA A 75 34.61 -17.46 -11.84
N MET A 76 34.45 -18.39 -10.88
CA MET A 76 35.34 -18.49 -9.71
C MET A 76 36.81 -18.71 -10.09
N ALA A 77 37.09 -19.50 -11.12
CA ALA A 77 38.43 -19.75 -11.63
C ALA A 77 39.07 -18.52 -12.31
N SER A 78 38.26 -17.63 -12.87
CA SER A 78 38.73 -16.41 -13.53
C SER A 78 39.25 -15.33 -12.56
N CYS A 79 38.85 -15.40 -11.29
CA CYS A 79 39.24 -14.50 -10.20
C CYS A 79 40.68 -14.78 -9.69
N GLY A 80 41.67 -14.68 -10.58
CA GLY A 80 43.06 -15.06 -10.28
C GLY A 80 43.72 -14.25 -9.14
N ALA A 81 43.30 -13.01 -8.91
CA ALA A 81 43.79 -12.19 -7.79
C ALA A 81 43.30 -12.72 -6.44
N ASP A 82 42.02 -13.07 -6.35
CA ASP A 82 41.40 -13.63 -5.14
C ASP A 82 41.96 -15.01 -4.79
N LEU A 83 42.15 -15.86 -5.81
CA LEU A 83 42.82 -17.15 -5.66
C LEU A 83 44.24 -16.99 -5.11
N GLY A 84 44.94 -15.92 -5.53
CA GLY A 84 46.24 -15.53 -4.98
C GLY A 84 46.17 -15.13 -3.51
N ASP A 85 45.30 -14.18 -3.14
CA ASP A 85 45.14 -13.73 -1.75
C ASP A 85 44.68 -14.86 -0.81
N MET A 86 43.81 -15.76 -1.30
CA MET A 86 43.39 -16.96 -0.57
C MET A 86 44.57 -17.92 -0.32
N ALA A 87 45.42 -18.15 -1.33
CA ALA A 87 46.61 -19.00 -1.19
C ALA A 87 47.69 -18.38 -0.29
N ASP A 88 47.88 -17.06 -0.37
CA ASP A 88 48.83 -16.31 0.47
C ASP A 88 48.40 -16.28 1.95
N ARG A 89 47.10 -16.09 2.21
CA ARG A 89 46.54 -16.11 3.58
C ARG A 89 46.35 -17.50 4.15
N ARG A 90 46.21 -18.53 3.30
CA ARG A 90 46.02 -19.92 3.71
C ARG A 90 47.12 -20.83 3.17
N PRO A 91 48.25 -20.96 3.89
CA PRO A 91 49.34 -21.83 3.50
C PRO A 91 48.88 -23.26 3.22
N GLY A 92 49.16 -23.75 2.01
CA GLY A 92 48.71 -25.08 1.55
C GLY A 92 47.25 -25.13 1.09
N PHE A 93 46.66 -23.98 0.71
CA PHE A 93 45.33 -23.89 0.12
C PHE A 93 45.08 -24.97 -0.94
N ASN A 94 44.07 -25.81 -0.67
CA ASN A 94 43.69 -26.94 -1.48
C ASN A 94 42.15 -27.06 -1.41
N PRO A 95 41.44 -26.35 -2.32
CA PRO A 95 39.99 -26.31 -2.33
C PRO A 95 39.38 -27.60 -2.90
N MET A 96 38.20 -27.95 -2.42
CA MET A 96 37.34 -28.98 -3.00
C MET A 96 35.98 -28.36 -3.34
N LEU A 97 35.56 -28.52 -4.59
CA LEU A 97 34.31 -27.97 -5.10
C LEU A 97 33.24 -29.07 -5.16
N ILE A 98 32.04 -28.81 -4.67
CA ILE A 98 30.89 -29.73 -4.68
C ILE A 98 29.67 -29.02 -5.25
N GLY A 99 29.05 -29.60 -6.29
CA GLY A 99 27.70 -29.26 -6.73
C GLY A 99 26.69 -30.24 -6.16
N LEU A 100 25.56 -29.75 -5.63
CA LEU A 100 24.43 -30.57 -5.19
C LEU A 100 23.35 -30.57 -6.28
N HIS A 101 23.04 -31.72 -6.86
CA HIS A 101 21.84 -31.88 -7.70
C HIS A 101 20.69 -32.44 -6.89
N TRP A 102 19.53 -31.81 -7.02
CA TRP A 102 18.25 -32.28 -6.46
C TRP A 102 17.17 -32.10 -7.52
N PRO A 103 16.11 -32.94 -7.56
CA PRO A 103 15.12 -32.91 -8.63
C PRO A 103 14.19 -31.71 -8.47
N SER A 104 14.64 -30.57 -9.00
CA SER A 104 13.96 -29.28 -8.96
C SER A 104 13.16 -29.01 -10.24
N LEU A 105 13.58 -29.50 -11.41
CA LEU A 105 12.74 -29.46 -12.61
C LEU A 105 11.62 -30.52 -12.53
N PRO A 106 10.37 -30.20 -12.93
CA PRO A 106 9.43 -31.23 -13.35
C PRO A 106 10.02 -32.04 -14.50
N TRP A 107 10.43 -33.29 -14.22
CA TRP A 107 10.77 -34.29 -15.26
C TRP A 107 11.97 -33.96 -16.13
N GLY A 108 13.00 -33.40 -15.50
CA GLY A 108 14.33 -33.34 -16.09
C GLY A 108 14.88 -34.71 -16.50
N MET A 109 15.73 -34.75 -17.52
CA MET A 109 16.35 -36.00 -17.95
C MET A 109 17.37 -36.46 -16.90
N GLU A 110 16.94 -37.39 -16.05
CA GLU A 110 17.71 -37.96 -14.95
C GLU A 110 18.85 -38.93 -15.38
N THR A 111 19.07 -39.05 -16.68
CA THR A 111 20.18 -39.76 -17.32
C THR A 111 20.72 -38.88 -18.46
N VAL A 112 22.05 -38.77 -18.60
CA VAL A 112 22.70 -37.93 -19.63
C VAL A 112 22.39 -38.48 -21.03
N PRO A 113 21.64 -37.76 -21.90
CA PRO A 113 21.22 -38.27 -23.20
C PRO A 113 21.74 -37.41 -24.38
N PRO A 114 21.67 -37.92 -25.63
CA PRO A 114 21.88 -37.11 -26.84
C PRO A 114 20.77 -36.04 -27.01
N GLU A 115 21.08 -34.97 -27.72
CA GLU A 115 20.26 -33.75 -27.84
C GLU A 115 18.81 -33.95 -28.32
N GLY A 116 17.86 -33.19 -27.73
CA GLY A 116 16.64 -32.77 -28.42
C GLY A 116 15.29 -33.34 -27.96
N ALA A 117 14.89 -33.18 -26.70
CA ALA A 117 13.53 -33.50 -26.21
C ALA A 117 12.85 -32.28 -25.56
N ALA A 118 11.57 -32.03 -25.88
CA ALA A 118 10.76 -30.94 -25.35
C ALA A 118 9.65 -31.48 -24.43
N VAL A 119 9.37 -30.78 -23.33
CA VAL A 119 8.52 -31.26 -22.22
C VAL A 119 7.14 -30.61 -22.24
N LEU A 120 6.35 -30.97 -23.25
CA LEU A 120 4.95 -31.41 -23.17
C LEU A 120 4.41 -31.63 -24.58
N SER A 121 3.57 -32.64 -24.75
CA SER A 121 3.00 -33.00 -26.06
C SER A 121 1.46 -32.99 -26.00
N LEU A 122 0.77 -33.26 -27.10
CA LEU A 122 -0.69 -33.33 -27.16
C LEU A 122 -1.27 -34.61 -26.50
N ASP A 123 -0.61 -35.12 -25.46
CA ASP A 123 -0.88 -36.41 -24.83
C ASP A 123 -1.22 -36.20 -23.35
N HIS A 124 -2.52 -36.17 -23.04
CA HIS A 124 -3.00 -36.00 -21.68
C HIS A 124 -2.53 -37.11 -20.74
N GLU A 125 -2.26 -38.35 -21.18
CA GLU A 125 -1.74 -39.38 -20.27
C GLU A 125 -0.34 -39.02 -19.76
N ALA A 126 0.49 -38.41 -20.61
CA ALA A 126 1.79 -37.88 -20.22
C ALA A 126 1.66 -36.70 -19.25
N ASP A 127 0.77 -35.74 -19.53
CA ASP A 127 0.53 -34.55 -18.68
C ASP A 127 -0.06 -34.91 -17.30
N ILE A 128 -0.97 -35.89 -17.25
CA ILE A 128 -1.55 -36.40 -16.01
C ILE A 128 -0.48 -37.10 -15.17
N ALA A 129 0.31 -37.99 -15.78
CA ALA A 129 1.45 -38.60 -15.11
C ALA A 129 2.44 -37.54 -14.62
N MET A 130 2.67 -36.49 -15.44
CA MET A 130 3.59 -35.38 -15.14
C MET A 130 3.20 -34.64 -13.85
N LEU A 131 1.95 -34.19 -13.76
CA LEU A 131 1.49 -33.43 -12.58
C LEU A 131 1.30 -34.34 -11.36
N ALA A 132 0.97 -35.62 -11.56
CA ALA A 132 0.73 -36.57 -10.49
C ALA A 132 1.99 -36.89 -9.67
N SER A 133 3.18 -37.08 -10.26
CA SER A 133 4.37 -37.31 -9.41
C SER A 133 4.69 -36.10 -8.51
N GLN A 134 4.41 -34.89 -8.98
CA GLN A 134 4.71 -33.67 -8.23
C GLN A 134 3.71 -33.43 -7.10
N LEU A 135 2.42 -33.49 -7.42
CA LEU A 135 1.32 -33.16 -6.52
C LEU A 135 0.75 -34.39 -5.78
N GLY A 136 1.31 -35.57 -6.03
CA GLY A 136 1.08 -36.83 -5.33
C GLY A 136 0.45 -37.90 -6.23
N ASP A 137 1.13 -39.04 -6.42
CA ASP A 137 0.85 -39.99 -7.50
C ASP A 137 -0.35 -40.96 -7.24
N GLY A 138 -1.33 -40.50 -6.46
CA GLY A 138 -2.52 -41.28 -6.11
C GLY A 138 -3.54 -41.35 -7.26
N PRO A 139 -4.39 -42.40 -7.31
CA PRO A 139 -5.46 -42.49 -8.31
C PRO A 139 -6.45 -41.32 -8.22
N GLU A 140 -6.68 -40.79 -7.01
CA GLU A 140 -7.54 -39.62 -6.78
C GLU A 140 -6.95 -38.34 -7.40
N ALA A 141 -5.64 -38.12 -7.22
CA ALA A 141 -4.94 -36.96 -7.79
C ALA A 141 -4.80 -37.05 -9.31
N ARG A 142 -4.44 -38.22 -9.86
CA ARG A 142 -4.45 -38.46 -11.32
C ARG A 142 -5.82 -38.14 -11.93
N ALA A 143 -6.90 -38.59 -11.28
CA ALA A 143 -8.26 -38.33 -11.75
C ALA A 143 -8.68 -36.85 -11.58
N ALA A 144 -8.20 -36.14 -10.55
CA ALA A 144 -8.44 -34.71 -10.39
C ALA A 144 -7.68 -33.88 -11.45
N ILE A 145 -6.43 -34.23 -11.75
CA ILE A 145 -5.64 -33.61 -12.84
C ILE A 145 -6.33 -33.83 -14.18
N ASP A 146 -6.75 -35.05 -14.50
CA ASP A 146 -7.48 -35.38 -15.73
C ASP A 146 -8.73 -34.51 -15.91
N ARG A 147 -9.53 -34.35 -14.85
CA ARG A 147 -10.71 -33.47 -14.85
C ARG A 147 -10.35 -32.00 -15.03
N ILE A 148 -9.29 -31.50 -14.39
CA ILE A 148 -8.82 -30.11 -14.53
C ILE A 148 -8.31 -29.83 -15.95
N LEU A 149 -7.50 -30.72 -16.53
CA LEU A 149 -6.99 -30.60 -17.90
C LEU A 149 -8.13 -30.67 -18.93
N SER A 150 -9.00 -31.69 -18.80
CA SER A 150 -10.18 -31.86 -19.66
C SER A 150 -11.15 -30.68 -19.57
N TYR A 151 -11.30 -30.08 -18.39
CA TYR A 151 -12.09 -28.87 -18.20
C TYR A 151 -11.44 -27.65 -18.87
N ALA A 152 -10.13 -27.46 -18.69
CA ALA A 152 -9.39 -26.35 -19.27
C ALA A 152 -9.37 -26.35 -20.81
N ASP A 153 -9.52 -27.53 -21.44
CA ASP A 153 -9.66 -27.69 -22.89
C ASP A 153 -11.02 -27.23 -23.45
N VAL A 154 -12.10 -27.45 -22.70
CA VAL A 154 -13.47 -27.16 -23.16
C VAL A 154 -14.01 -25.83 -22.62
N ALA A 155 -13.36 -25.24 -21.62
CA ALA A 155 -13.81 -24.02 -20.98
C ALA A 155 -13.67 -22.79 -21.89
N ASN A 156 -14.74 -22.01 -21.93
CA ASN A 156 -14.84 -20.76 -22.68
C ASN A 156 -14.97 -19.52 -21.77
N THR A 157 -14.78 -19.69 -20.46
CA THR A 157 -14.82 -18.65 -19.43
C THR A 157 -13.80 -18.96 -18.32
N PRO A 158 -13.27 -17.94 -17.62
CA PRO A 158 -12.31 -18.06 -16.50
C PRO A 158 -12.94 -18.54 -15.18
N THR A 159 -14.13 -19.14 -15.24
CA THR A 159 -14.97 -19.38 -14.05
C THR A 159 -15.03 -20.87 -13.78
N LEU A 160 -14.26 -21.31 -12.79
CA LEU A 160 -14.25 -22.69 -12.30
C LEU A 160 -15.65 -23.11 -11.87
N THR A 161 -15.97 -24.38 -12.07
CA THR A 161 -17.17 -24.98 -11.47
C THR A 161 -16.82 -25.52 -10.08
N PRO A 162 -17.79 -25.63 -9.15
CA PRO A 162 -17.52 -26.16 -7.81
C PRO A 162 -16.83 -27.54 -7.81
N ALA A 163 -17.13 -28.40 -8.78
CA ALA A 163 -16.46 -29.69 -8.93
C ALA A 163 -14.96 -29.57 -9.27
N ILE A 164 -14.57 -28.52 -10.01
CA ILE A 164 -13.18 -28.25 -10.35
C ILE A 164 -12.46 -27.54 -9.18
N GLU A 165 -13.17 -26.72 -8.40
CA GLU A 165 -12.66 -26.21 -7.12
C GLU A 165 -12.39 -27.35 -6.12
N ASP A 166 -13.30 -28.33 -6.02
CA ASP A 166 -13.12 -29.56 -5.24
C ASP A 166 -11.93 -30.40 -5.75
N ASP A 167 -11.69 -30.47 -7.06
CA ASP A 167 -10.52 -31.14 -7.65
C ASP A 167 -9.20 -30.43 -7.28
N PHE A 168 -9.19 -29.09 -7.30
CA PHE A 168 -8.04 -28.31 -6.82
C PHE A 168 -7.82 -28.49 -5.32
N ALA A 169 -8.87 -28.51 -4.50
CA ALA A 169 -8.78 -28.80 -3.06
C ALA A 169 -8.26 -30.22 -2.80
N THR A 170 -8.68 -31.20 -3.62
CA THR A 170 -8.16 -32.57 -3.60
C THR A 170 -6.65 -32.60 -3.87
N LEU A 171 -6.18 -31.91 -4.91
CA LEU A 171 -4.74 -31.83 -5.21
C LEU A 171 -3.94 -31.10 -4.12
N PHE A 172 -4.47 -30.00 -3.56
CA PHE A 172 -3.84 -29.33 -2.42
C PHE A 172 -3.66 -30.29 -1.23
N SER A 173 -4.70 -31.06 -0.89
CA SER A 173 -4.68 -32.07 0.17
C SER A 173 -3.65 -33.19 -0.10
N VAL A 174 -3.72 -33.84 -1.27
CA VAL A 174 -2.85 -34.97 -1.61
C VAL A 174 -1.37 -34.56 -1.74
N SER A 175 -1.09 -33.31 -2.14
CA SER A 175 0.28 -32.79 -2.23
C SER A 175 1.01 -32.68 -0.87
N GLY A 176 0.29 -32.73 0.25
CA GLY A 176 0.84 -32.53 1.59
C GLY A 176 1.29 -31.09 1.89
N LEU A 177 0.94 -30.14 1.02
CA LEU A 177 1.13 -28.71 1.24
C LEU A 177 0.30 -28.21 2.43
N ARG A 178 0.68 -27.05 2.94
CA ARG A 178 0.00 -26.37 4.06
C ARG A 178 -0.01 -24.88 3.78
N THR A 179 -1.00 -24.18 4.31
CA THR A 179 -0.98 -22.71 4.42
C THR A 179 -0.36 -22.30 5.77
N GLY A 180 -0.02 -21.02 5.90
CA GLY A 180 0.64 -20.46 7.08
C GLY A 180 0.59 -18.94 7.03
N SER A 181 1.69 -18.28 7.43
CA SER A 181 1.85 -16.83 7.39
C SER A 181 3.17 -16.46 6.70
N SER A 182 3.48 -15.18 6.53
CA SER A 182 4.75 -14.72 5.93
C SER A 182 6.02 -15.11 6.73
N GLY A 183 5.88 -15.59 7.97
CA GLY A 183 6.95 -16.22 8.77
C GLY A 183 7.02 -17.75 8.63
N GLY A 184 6.13 -18.35 7.85
CA GLY A 184 5.99 -19.79 7.66
C GLY A 184 7.19 -20.46 6.99
N ARG A 185 7.22 -21.79 7.04
CA ARG A 185 8.23 -22.59 6.34
C ARG A 185 8.09 -22.39 4.81
N PRO A 186 9.17 -22.43 4.02
CA PRO A 186 9.08 -22.39 2.56
C PRO A 186 8.07 -23.39 1.99
N GLY A 187 7.10 -22.90 1.21
CA GLY A 187 6.00 -23.70 0.65
C GLY A 187 4.73 -23.75 1.53
N ALA A 188 4.79 -23.15 2.72
CA ALA A 188 3.66 -22.82 3.58
C ALA A 188 3.78 -21.40 4.14
N ASP A 189 4.44 -20.52 3.39
CA ASP A 189 4.66 -19.10 3.68
C ASP A 189 3.59 -18.19 3.05
N GLN A 190 2.35 -18.69 2.95
CA GLN A 190 1.20 -18.05 2.29
C GLN A 190 -0.11 -18.22 3.07
N ASP A 191 -1.00 -17.21 3.05
CA ASP A 191 -2.22 -17.15 3.87
C ASP A 191 -3.31 -18.20 3.47
N GLY A 192 -3.37 -18.63 2.21
CA GLY A 192 -4.50 -19.39 1.68
C GLY A 192 -4.29 -19.99 0.29
N PHE A 193 -5.20 -20.87 -0.15
CA PHE A 193 -5.29 -21.36 -1.53
C PHE A 193 -6.74 -21.19 -2.03
N ASP A 194 -6.95 -20.27 -2.97
CA ASP A 194 -8.25 -19.97 -3.59
C ASP A 194 -8.09 -20.11 -5.12
N PRO A 195 -8.42 -21.28 -5.70
CA PRO A 195 -8.25 -21.54 -7.12
C PRO A 195 -8.92 -20.50 -8.01
N GLN A 196 -10.15 -20.08 -7.68
CA GLN A 196 -10.90 -19.13 -8.50
C GLN A 196 -10.28 -17.74 -8.48
N ALA A 197 -9.76 -17.27 -7.34
CA ALA A 197 -9.03 -16.01 -7.28
C ALA A 197 -7.77 -16.03 -8.17
N ILE A 198 -7.03 -17.14 -8.19
CA ILE A 198 -5.80 -17.31 -8.97
C ILE A 198 -6.11 -17.32 -10.48
N VAL A 199 -7.20 -17.98 -10.90
CA VAL A 199 -7.68 -17.95 -12.30
C VAL A 199 -8.11 -16.54 -12.71
N THR A 200 -8.89 -15.83 -11.88
CA THR A 200 -9.33 -14.45 -12.18
C THR A 200 -8.16 -13.48 -12.28
N GLN A 201 -7.14 -13.61 -11.42
CA GLN A 201 -5.91 -12.81 -11.50
C GLN A 201 -5.08 -13.11 -12.76
N SER A 202 -5.15 -14.34 -13.25
CA SER A 202 -4.44 -14.76 -14.47
C SER A 202 -5.13 -14.31 -15.77
N GLU A 203 -6.42 -13.96 -15.72
CA GLU A 203 -7.18 -13.45 -16.87
C GLU A 203 -7.08 -11.93 -17.04
N SER A 204 -7.04 -11.17 -15.94
CA SER A 204 -7.18 -9.70 -15.93
C SER A 204 -6.04 -8.93 -16.62
N GLY A 205 -5.01 -9.60 -17.11
CA GLY A 205 -3.88 -8.99 -17.81
C GLY A 205 -2.79 -8.39 -16.91
N GLU A 206 -2.97 -8.39 -15.59
CA GLU A 206 -1.87 -8.21 -14.63
C GLU A 206 -0.92 -9.43 -14.64
N ALA A 207 -1.44 -10.61 -14.98
CA ALA A 207 -0.64 -11.66 -15.61
C ALA A 207 -0.37 -11.27 -17.07
N GLY A 208 0.78 -10.65 -17.31
CA GLY A 208 1.21 -10.25 -18.64
C GLY A 208 1.27 -11.44 -19.60
N THR A 209 0.65 -11.29 -20.77
CA THR A 209 0.79 -12.25 -21.87
C THR A 209 2.18 -12.13 -22.50
N ASP A 210 3.15 -12.80 -21.89
CA ASP A 210 4.37 -13.31 -22.55
C ASP A 210 4.92 -14.49 -21.73
N ALA A 211 4.09 -15.54 -21.64
CA ALA A 211 4.55 -16.87 -21.29
C ALA A 211 5.36 -17.48 -22.46
N GLY A 212 6.56 -16.95 -22.65
CA GLY A 212 7.69 -17.64 -23.27
C GLY A 212 8.06 -17.27 -24.71
N ALA A 213 9.37 -17.01 -24.88
CA ALA A 213 10.15 -17.34 -26.06
C ALA A 213 11.64 -17.34 -25.65
N GLY A 214 12.11 -18.39 -24.98
CA GLY A 214 13.51 -18.51 -24.50
C GLY A 214 13.74 -19.63 -23.50
N GLU A 215 12.76 -19.91 -22.64
CA GLU A 215 12.71 -21.08 -21.76
C GLU A 215 11.89 -22.20 -22.42
N PRO A 216 12.17 -23.50 -22.16
CA PRO A 216 11.35 -24.59 -22.70
C PRO A 216 9.94 -24.51 -22.12
N HIS A 217 8.96 -24.15 -22.97
CA HIS A 217 7.55 -24.02 -22.60
C HIS A 217 7.01 -25.32 -21.98
N LEU A 218 6.90 -25.35 -20.66
CA LEU A 218 6.33 -26.48 -19.92
C LEU A 218 4.82 -26.64 -20.14
N LEU A 219 4.13 -25.64 -20.68
CA LEU A 219 2.72 -25.69 -21.05
C LEU A 219 2.55 -24.97 -22.40
N GLY A 220 1.95 -25.68 -23.37
CA GLY A 220 1.98 -25.29 -24.78
C GLY A 220 1.05 -24.13 -25.18
N LEU A 221 1.06 -23.79 -26.48
CA LEU A 221 0.30 -22.71 -27.12
C LEU A 221 -1.24 -22.90 -27.01
N GLY A 222 -1.80 -22.63 -25.83
CA GLY A 222 -3.24 -22.64 -25.53
C GLY A 222 -3.87 -21.25 -25.51
N GLY A 223 -5.21 -21.19 -25.58
CA GLY A 223 -5.95 -19.93 -25.45
C GLY A 223 -5.85 -19.35 -24.03
N LYS A 224 -5.94 -18.01 -23.90
CA LYS A 224 -5.79 -17.28 -22.63
C LYS A 224 -6.62 -17.84 -21.46
N ILE A 225 -7.79 -18.41 -21.74
CA ILE A 225 -8.69 -19.00 -20.74
C ILE A 225 -8.16 -20.34 -20.21
N LYS A 226 -7.62 -21.21 -21.08
CA LYS A 226 -6.93 -22.45 -20.67
C LYS A 226 -5.73 -22.10 -19.78
N GLU A 227 -4.94 -21.13 -20.20
CA GLU A 227 -3.79 -20.61 -19.43
C GLU A 227 -4.20 -20.08 -18.05
N ALA A 228 -5.29 -19.32 -17.96
CA ALA A 228 -5.83 -18.85 -16.69
C ALA A 228 -6.29 -20.02 -15.81
N ILE A 229 -7.04 -20.99 -16.35
CA ILE A 229 -7.55 -22.15 -15.59
C ILE A 229 -6.43 -23.05 -15.04
N LEU A 230 -5.30 -23.17 -15.74
CA LEU A 230 -4.15 -23.96 -15.31
C LEU A 230 -3.24 -23.22 -14.31
N SER A 231 -3.47 -21.93 -14.05
CA SER A 231 -2.66 -21.13 -13.12
C SER A 231 -2.60 -21.66 -11.67
N PRO A 232 -3.66 -22.26 -11.06
CA PRO A 232 -3.54 -22.79 -9.70
C PRO A 232 -2.65 -24.03 -9.65
N LEU A 233 -2.57 -24.84 -10.72
CA LEU A 233 -1.61 -25.96 -10.80
C LEU A 233 -0.16 -25.46 -10.77
N ARG A 234 0.12 -24.34 -11.46
CA ARG A 234 1.45 -23.69 -11.47
C ARG A 234 1.82 -23.22 -10.06
N GLN A 235 0.87 -22.63 -9.33
CA GLN A 235 1.08 -22.18 -7.96
C GLN A 235 1.28 -23.35 -6.97
N LEU A 236 0.54 -24.44 -7.11
CA LEU A 236 0.76 -25.67 -6.33
C LEU A 236 2.16 -26.25 -6.60
N SER A 237 2.60 -26.32 -7.87
CA SER A 237 3.94 -26.79 -8.22
C SER A 237 5.04 -25.87 -7.64
N PHE A 238 4.85 -24.54 -7.69
CA PHE A 238 5.74 -23.56 -7.06
C PHE A 238 5.90 -23.78 -5.54
N TRP A 239 4.80 -23.90 -4.79
CA TRP A 239 4.86 -24.18 -3.34
C TRP A 239 5.47 -25.54 -3.04
N LYS A 240 5.14 -26.57 -3.83
CA LYS A 240 5.69 -27.92 -3.68
C LYS A 240 7.21 -27.94 -3.87
N MET A 241 7.73 -27.16 -4.82
CA MET A 241 9.16 -27.09 -5.07
C MET A 241 9.92 -26.33 -3.97
N LYS A 242 9.32 -25.28 -3.38
CA LYS A 242 9.86 -24.61 -2.18
C LYS A 242 9.92 -25.56 -0.98
N ASP A 243 8.88 -26.35 -0.73
CA ASP A 243 8.87 -27.34 0.34
C ASP A 243 9.84 -28.50 0.08
N ARG A 244 10.01 -28.94 -1.17
CA ARG A 244 11.02 -29.93 -1.58
C ARG A 244 12.44 -29.43 -1.34
N ALA A 245 12.75 -28.19 -1.74
CA ALA A 245 14.05 -27.55 -1.49
C ALA A 245 14.38 -27.49 0.01
N ARG A 246 13.38 -27.11 0.83
CA ARG A 246 13.47 -27.13 2.30
C ARG A 246 13.73 -28.54 2.83
N MET A 247 12.93 -29.53 2.42
CA MET A 247 13.07 -30.91 2.89
C MET A 247 14.44 -31.49 2.55
N PHE A 248 14.93 -31.33 1.32
CA PHE A 248 16.25 -31.79 0.92
C PHE A 248 17.37 -31.09 1.72
N GLY A 249 17.29 -29.76 1.84
CA GLY A 249 18.22 -28.95 2.64
C GLY A 249 18.31 -29.45 4.09
N GLU A 250 17.16 -29.56 4.75
CA GLU A 250 17.03 -29.94 6.17
C GLU A 250 17.32 -31.43 6.47
N THR A 251 17.48 -32.28 5.43
CA THR A 251 17.72 -33.73 5.59
C THR A 251 19.01 -34.16 4.91
N GLY A 252 18.98 -34.53 3.62
CA GLY A 252 20.11 -35.10 2.88
C GLY A 252 21.32 -34.18 2.84
N ALA A 253 21.11 -32.89 2.51
CA ALA A 253 22.20 -31.92 2.46
C ALA A 253 22.78 -31.65 3.86
N HIS A 254 21.94 -31.48 4.89
CA HIS A 254 22.38 -31.31 6.27
C HIS A 254 23.19 -32.51 6.80
N ALA A 255 22.74 -33.74 6.53
CA ALA A 255 23.45 -34.96 6.90
C ALA A 255 24.79 -35.10 6.17
N LEU A 256 24.87 -34.71 4.90
CA LEU A 256 26.13 -34.62 4.16
C LEU A 256 27.07 -33.59 4.82
N LEU A 257 26.57 -32.41 5.22
CA LEU A 257 27.39 -31.38 5.87
C LEU A 257 28.00 -31.86 7.20
N ASP A 258 27.21 -32.47 8.11
CA ASP A 258 27.77 -33.05 9.34
C ASP A 258 28.83 -34.12 9.01
N ALA A 259 28.54 -35.01 8.07
CA ALA A 259 29.46 -36.08 7.71
C ALA A 259 30.78 -35.57 7.08
N MET A 260 30.74 -34.46 6.33
CA MET A 260 31.95 -33.79 5.84
C MET A 260 32.71 -33.07 6.96
N GLN A 261 32.01 -32.39 7.90
CA GLN A 261 32.63 -31.77 9.07
C GLN A 261 33.29 -32.82 10.01
N VAL A 262 32.76 -34.04 10.07
CA VAL A 262 33.39 -35.19 10.74
C VAL A 262 34.66 -35.64 10.02
N ALA A 263 34.61 -35.79 8.69
CA ALA A 263 35.73 -36.29 7.90
C ALA A 263 36.93 -35.33 7.91
N SER A 264 36.68 -34.01 7.83
CA SER A 264 37.70 -32.98 8.02
C SER A 264 37.29 -31.95 9.09
N PRO A 265 37.76 -32.13 10.34
CA PRO A 265 37.58 -31.16 11.42
C PRO A 265 38.25 -29.80 11.17
N ASP A 266 39.24 -29.76 10.26
CA ASP A 266 40.14 -28.61 10.06
C ASP A 266 39.82 -27.81 8.78
N ALA A 267 39.05 -28.37 7.84
CA ALA A 267 38.63 -27.68 6.62
C ALA A 267 37.64 -26.54 6.92
N HIS A 268 37.56 -25.50 6.08
CA HIS A 268 36.46 -24.52 6.15
C HIS A 268 35.35 -24.85 5.16
N PHE A 269 34.12 -24.45 5.49
CA PHE A 269 32.94 -24.76 4.71
C PHE A 269 32.27 -23.48 4.22
N HIS A 270 32.22 -23.30 2.91
CA HIS A 270 31.67 -22.11 2.24
C HIS A 270 30.51 -22.57 1.37
N LEU A 271 29.29 -22.10 1.68
CA LEU A 271 28.07 -22.53 1.00
C LEU A 271 27.53 -21.42 0.10
N MET A 272 27.14 -21.77 -1.11
CA MET A 272 26.49 -20.88 -2.07
C MET A 272 25.19 -21.52 -2.57
N GLY A 273 24.10 -20.77 -2.55
CA GLY A 273 22.84 -21.16 -3.17
C GLY A 273 22.45 -20.16 -4.26
N HIS A 274 21.82 -20.65 -5.33
CA HIS A 274 21.12 -19.83 -6.31
C HIS A 274 19.61 -20.07 -6.23
N SER A 275 18.77 -19.04 -6.28
CA SER A 275 17.30 -19.22 -6.38
C SER A 275 16.74 -20.13 -5.26
N PHE A 276 16.02 -21.21 -5.55
CA PHE A 276 15.61 -22.22 -4.54
C PHE A 276 16.78 -22.99 -3.92
N GLY A 277 17.95 -23.04 -4.54
CA GLY A 277 19.19 -23.50 -3.92
C GLY A 277 19.57 -22.69 -2.68
N CYS A 278 19.12 -21.43 -2.56
CA CYS A 278 19.22 -20.66 -1.31
C CYS A 278 18.44 -21.31 -0.17
N ILE A 279 17.26 -21.89 -0.44
CA ILE A 279 16.48 -22.64 0.55
C ILE A 279 17.25 -23.92 0.94
N VAL A 280 17.85 -24.61 -0.04
CA VAL A 280 18.66 -25.82 0.21
C VAL A 280 19.83 -25.51 1.13
N VAL A 281 20.68 -24.51 0.83
CA VAL A 281 21.84 -24.20 1.69
C VAL A 281 21.42 -23.61 3.04
N SER A 282 20.30 -22.90 3.13
CA SER A 282 19.73 -22.45 4.40
C SER A 282 19.29 -23.62 5.27
N GLY A 283 18.55 -24.59 4.70
CA GLY A 283 18.16 -25.83 5.37
C GLY A 283 19.36 -26.71 5.75
N MET A 284 20.37 -26.77 4.88
CA MET A 284 21.63 -27.50 5.09
C MET A 284 22.39 -26.97 6.30
N VAL A 285 22.40 -25.65 6.54
CA VAL A 285 22.94 -25.06 7.77
C VAL A 285 22.01 -25.30 8.97
N ALA A 286 20.71 -25.07 8.80
CA ALA A 286 19.77 -24.91 9.90
C ALA A 286 19.20 -26.22 10.49
N GLY A 287 19.23 -27.32 9.73
CA GLY A 287 18.69 -28.64 10.10
C GLY A 287 17.16 -28.68 10.23
N GLY A 288 16.56 -29.86 10.09
CA GLY A 288 15.12 -30.06 10.32
C GLY A 288 14.74 -30.15 11.80
N ALA A 289 13.43 -30.25 12.06
CA ALA A 289 12.95 -30.48 13.43
C ALA A 289 13.36 -31.89 13.90
N GLY A 290 14.29 -31.97 14.85
CA GLY A 290 14.78 -33.24 15.41
C GLY A 290 16.05 -33.81 14.75
N THR A 291 16.64 -33.14 13.75
CA THR A 291 18.02 -33.48 13.34
C THR A 291 19.03 -32.98 14.38
N PRO A 292 20.17 -33.68 14.58
CA PRO A 292 21.26 -33.17 15.40
C PRO A 292 21.76 -31.81 14.89
N ALA A 293 22.20 -30.92 15.78
CA ALA A 293 22.85 -29.67 15.37
C ALA A 293 24.22 -29.96 14.73
N LEU A 294 24.65 -29.09 13.80
CA LEU A 294 26.00 -29.15 13.22
C LEU A 294 27.06 -29.05 14.31
N ARG A 295 28.18 -29.77 14.11
CA ARG A 295 29.31 -29.78 15.06
C ARG A 295 29.98 -28.43 15.19
N ARG A 296 29.98 -27.64 14.12
CA ARG A 296 30.50 -26.28 14.10
C ARG A 296 29.77 -25.42 13.07
N PRO A 297 29.71 -24.11 13.29
CA PRO A 297 29.28 -23.14 12.28
C PRO A 297 30.09 -23.28 10.98
N VAL A 298 29.42 -23.10 9.84
CA VAL A 298 30.06 -22.95 8.53
C VAL A 298 30.77 -21.61 8.44
N ASP A 299 31.73 -21.47 7.53
CA ASP A 299 32.61 -20.30 7.46
C ASP A 299 32.05 -19.20 6.54
N THR A 300 31.17 -19.53 5.58
CA THR A 300 30.46 -18.55 4.73
C THR A 300 29.11 -19.09 4.25
N LEU A 301 28.11 -18.22 4.13
CA LEU A 301 26.83 -18.53 3.49
C LEU A 301 26.47 -17.41 2.49
N PHE A 302 26.39 -17.74 1.20
CA PHE A 302 26.10 -16.81 0.11
C PHE A 302 24.80 -17.17 -0.61
N LEU A 303 23.85 -16.23 -0.66
CA LEU A 303 22.53 -16.42 -1.25
C LEU A 303 22.40 -15.56 -2.53
N VAL A 304 22.58 -16.17 -3.70
CA VAL A 304 22.55 -15.45 -4.98
C VAL A 304 21.15 -15.48 -5.57
N GLN A 305 20.54 -14.30 -5.75
CA GLN A 305 19.17 -14.15 -6.25
C GLN A 305 18.15 -15.07 -5.52
N GLY A 306 18.11 -14.94 -4.18
CA GLY A 306 17.37 -15.87 -3.33
C GLY A 306 15.85 -15.87 -3.56
N ALA A 307 15.32 -17.00 -4.05
CA ALA A 307 13.89 -17.22 -4.25
C ALA A 307 13.21 -17.78 -2.98
N LEU A 308 13.36 -17.04 -1.87
CA LEU A 308 12.73 -17.31 -0.58
C LEU A 308 12.37 -15.99 0.11
N SER A 309 11.45 -16.04 1.07
CA SER A 309 10.91 -14.85 1.74
C SER A 309 12.02 -13.93 2.25
N LEU A 310 11.96 -12.64 1.93
CA LEU A 310 12.81 -11.60 2.52
C LEU A 310 12.80 -11.61 4.06
N TRP A 311 11.68 -12.07 4.64
CA TRP A 311 11.48 -12.19 6.08
C TRP A 311 12.02 -13.49 6.68
N ALA A 312 12.59 -14.40 5.87
CA ALA A 312 12.99 -15.74 6.33
C ALA A 312 14.03 -15.73 7.46
N TYR A 313 14.77 -14.63 7.64
CA TYR A 313 15.79 -14.45 8.68
C TYR A 313 15.37 -13.46 9.78
N ALA A 314 14.21 -12.83 9.65
CA ALA A 314 13.75 -11.76 10.55
C ALA A 314 13.61 -12.24 11.99
N ALA A 315 13.94 -11.37 12.96
CA ALA A 315 13.70 -11.64 14.38
C ALA A 315 12.19 -11.60 14.73
N ASP A 316 11.45 -10.72 14.06
CA ASP A 316 9.99 -10.67 14.09
C ASP A 316 9.49 -10.26 12.69
N VAL A 317 8.44 -10.90 12.19
CA VAL A 317 7.90 -10.67 10.85
C VAL A 317 6.80 -9.60 10.95
N PRO A 318 6.93 -8.42 10.30
CA PRO A 318 6.00 -7.30 10.51
C PRO A 318 4.52 -7.62 10.22
N TYR A 319 4.28 -8.60 9.36
CA TYR A 319 2.94 -9.05 8.94
C TYR A 319 2.42 -10.28 9.71
N ALA A 320 3.19 -10.77 10.68
CA ALA A 320 2.79 -11.81 11.62
C ALA A 320 3.45 -11.57 13.00
N PRO A 321 3.12 -10.46 13.71
CA PRO A 321 3.83 -10.03 14.91
C PRO A 321 3.94 -11.12 15.99
N GLY A 322 5.13 -11.27 16.56
CA GLY A 322 5.49 -12.36 17.46
C GLY A 322 5.92 -13.66 16.76
N THR A 323 6.05 -13.66 15.43
CA THR A 323 6.50 -14.82 14.64
C THR A 323 7.88 -14.54 14.03
N PRO A 324 8.94 -15.26 14.42
CA PRO A 324 10.25 -15.12 13.77
C PRO A 324 10.24 -15.73 12.37
N GLY A 325 11.15 -15.27 11.51
CA GLY A 325 11.40 -15.86 10.20
C GLY A 325 11.87 -17.30 10.29
N TYR A 326 11.49 -18.16 9.34
CA TYR A 326 11.73 -19.61 9.44
C TYR A 326 13.22 -20.00 9.67
N PHE A 327 14.15 -19.35 8.99
CA PHE A 327 15.60 -19.58 9.10
C PHE A 327 16.29 -18.67 10.13
N ARG A 328 15.55 -17.85 10.89
CA ARG A 328 16.06 -17.02 12.00
C ARG A 328 17.00 -17.79 12.95
N ARG A 329 16.73 -19.08 13.19
CA ARG A 329 17.55 -19.99 13.99
C ARG A 329 19.04 -20.06 13.57
N ILE A 330 19.36 -19.82 12.29
CA ILE A 330 20.75 -19.75 11.79
C ILE A 330 21.53 -18.63 12.49
N LEU A 331 20.89 -17.48 12.71
CA LEU A 331 21.50 -16.31 13.32
C LEU A 331 21.54 -16.46 14.84
N GLU A 332 20.43 -16.89 15.46
CA GLU A 332 20.33 -17.07 16.92
C GLU A 332 21.35 -18.08 17.45
N GLN A 333 21.52 -19.19 16.74
CA GLN A 333 22.47 -20.24 17.10
C GLN A 333 23.87 -20.00 16.51
N HIS A 334 24.09 -18.87 15.83
CA HIS A 334 25.37 -18.46 15.25
C HIS A 334 25.99 -19.55 14.33
N LEU A 335 25.16 -20.18 13.49
CA LEU A 335 25.53 -21.32 12.64
C LEU A 335 26.38 -20.94 11.41
N VAL A 336 26.62 -19.64 11.20
CA VAL A 336 27.61 -19.10 10.26
C VAL A 336 28.64 -18.27 11.05
N ARG A 337 29.92 -18.51 10.79
CA ARG A 337 31.08 -17.91 11.49
C ARG A 337 31.59 -16.63 10.82
N GLY A 338 31.64 -16.64 9.49
CA GLY A 338 31.96 -15.49 8.66
C GLY A 338 30.69 -14.78 8.19
N PRO A 339 30.75 -14.02 7.09
CA PRO A 339 29.61 -13.25 6.62
C PRO A 339 28.49 -14.14 6.05
N LEU A 340 27.26 -13.67 6.23
CA LEU A 340 26.10 -14.11 5.45
C LEU A 340 25.84 -13.03 4.39
N VAL A 341 26.04 -13.37 3.12
CA VAL A 341 25.93 -12.40 2.01
C VAL A 341 24.74 -12.79 1.13
N THR A 342 24.06 -11.82 0.55
CA THR A 342 23.03 -12.03 -0.47
C THR A 342 23.14 -11.01 -1.59
N THR A 343 22.75 -11.39 -2.81
CA THR A 343 22.58 -10.43 -3.91
C THR A 343 21.12 -10.07 -4.14
N ARG A 344 20.86 -8.87 -4.66
CA ARG A 344 19.59 -8.49 -5.30
C ARG A 344 19.82 -7.81 -6.66
N SER A 345 18.84 -7.89 -7.56
CA SER A 345 18.84 -7.15 -8.83
C SER A 345 17.44 -6.74 -9.27
N VAL A 346 17.28 -5.50 -9.75
CA VAL A 346 16.02 -5.03 -10.35
C VAL A 346 15.73 -5.69 -11.71
N HIS A 347 16.72 -6.34 -12.31
CA HIS A 347 16.58 -7.06 -13.58
C HIS A 347 16.16 -8.53 -13.39
N ASP A 348 16.18 -9.05 -12.16
CA ASP A 348 15.61 -10.36 -11.83
C ASP A 348 14.08 -10.27 -11.81
N SER A 349 13.45 -10.61 -12.93
CA SER A 349 11.99 -10.63 -13.04
C SER A 349 11.38 -11.89 -12.41
N ALA A 350 12.14 -12.98 -12.27
CA ALA A 350 11.68 -14.17 -11.58
C ALA A 350 11.42 -13.91 -10.09
N VAL A 351 12.36 -13.28 -9.39
CA VAL A 351 12.22 -12.96 -7.97
C VAL A 351 11.52 -11.61 -7.75
N GLY A 352 11.67 -10.66 -8.67
CA GLY A 352 11.03 -9.35 -8.59
C GLY A 352 9.53 -9.33 -8.94
N LYS A 353 9.08 -10.18 -9.87
CA LYS A 353 7.68 -10.19 -10.37
C LYS A 353 6.97 -11.52 -10.13
N PHE A 354 7.58 -12.64 -10.51
CA PHE A 354 6.90 -13.94 -10.43
C PHE A 354 6.89 -14.55 -9.02
N TYR A 355 7.92 -14.33 -8.21
CA TYR A 355 7.94 -14.83 -6.82
C TYR A 355 6.81 -14.23 -5.96
N PRO A 356 6.52 -12.90 -5.98
CA PRO A 356 5.32 -12.33 -5.37
C PRO A 356 4.02 -13.01 -5.84
N LEU A 357 3.82 -13.17 -7.15
CA LEU A 357 2.64 -13.82 -7.72
C LEU A 357 2.51 -15.28 -7.25
N GLY A 358 3.60 -16.06 -7.34
CA GLY A 358 3.68 -17.44 -6.87
C GLY A 358 3.50 -17.59 -5.36
N ALA A 359 3.85 -16.59 -4.56
CA ALA A 359 3.61 -16.56 -3.11
C ALA A 359 2.15 -16.19 -2.73
N GLY A 360 1.29 -15.82 -3.69
CA GLY A 360 -0.13 -15.53 -3.45
C GLY A 360 -0.47 -14.04 -3.28
N VAL A 361 0.28 -13.14 -3.93
CA VAL A 361 0.08 -11.68 -3.83
C VAL A 361 -1.12 -11.18 -4.63
N LYS A 362 -2.13 -10.64 -3.92
CA LYS A 362 -2.97 -9.55 -4.44
C LYS A 362 -2.13 -8.26 -4.50
N GLY A 363 -2.18 -7.52 -5.61
CA GLY A 363 -1.30 -6.39 -5.95
C GLY A 363 -0.86 -5.50 -4.78
N GLN A 364 0.35 -5.75 -4.26
CA GLN A 364 0.97 -4.95 -3.20
C GLN A 364 1.69 -3.75 -3.82
N PHE A 365 1.11 -2.55 -3.65
CA PHE A 365 1.83 -1.30 -3.87
C PHE A 365 2.57 -0.90 -2.59
N LEU A 366 3.89 -0.79 -2.69
CA LEU A 366 4.76 -0.38 -1.59
C LEU A 366 4.74 1.14 -1.44
N LEU A 367 4.46 1.62 -0.23
CA LEU A 367 4.36 3.03 0.12
C LEU A 367 5.45 3.40 1.14
N GLY A 368 6.65 3.72 0.66
CA GLY A 368 7.79 4.13 1.49
C GLY A 368 8.97 3.15 1.39
N ASP A 369 9.80 3.14 2.44
CA ASP A 369 10.93 2.20 2.61
C ASP A 369 10.50 0.83 3.18
N ASP A 370 9.18 0.61 3.34
CA ASP A 370 8.62 -0.66 3.82
C ASP A 370 8.64 -1.71 2.70
N PHE A 371 9.04 -2.94 3.06
CA PHE A 371 9.18 -4.06 2.14
C PHE A 371 7.91 -4.92 2.07
N PRO A 372 7.64 -5.66 0.97
CA PRO A 372 6.36 -6.37 0.79
C PRO A 372 6.14 -7.49 1.81
N LYS A 373 4.87 -7.82 2.11
CA LYS A 373 4.53 -9.02 2.88
C LYS A 373 5.07 -10.28 2.21
N TYR A 374 5.08 -10.29 0.88
CA TYR A 374 5.55 -11.40 0.05
C TYR A 374 6.50 -10.89 -1.03
N GLY A 375 7.80 -11.01 -0.77
CA GLY A 375 8.86 -10.74 -1.75
C GLY A 375 10.02 -11.71 -1.55
N GLY A 376 10.87 -11.82 -2.56
CA GLY A 376 12.05 -12.67 -2.48
C GLY A 376 13.31 -11.90 -2.10
N ILE A 377 14.25 -12.58 -1.43
CA ILE A 377 15.58 -12.06 -1.10
C ILE A 377 16.31 -11.54 -2.34
N GLY A 378 16.18 -12.17 -3.52
CA GLY A 378 16.78 -11.68 -4.78
C GLY A 378 16.23 -10.34 -5.30
N ALA A 379 15.08 -9.88 -4.80
CA ALA A 379 14.54 -8.56 -5.15
C ALA A 379 14.83 -7.50 -4.08
N PHE A 380 14.77 -7.88 -2.79
CA PHE A 380 14.77 -6.92 -1.67
C PHE A 380 15.96 -7.05 -0.71
N GLY A 381 16.74 -8.13 -0.80
CA GLY A 381 17.69 -8.55 0.23
C GLY A 381 16.99 -9.24 1.42
N ILE A 382 17.77 -9.57 2.44
CA ILE A 382 17.26 -10.01 3.75
C ILE A 382 16.76 -8.80 4.53
N GLN A 383 15.58 -8.92 5.14
CA GLN A 383 14.94 -7.85 5.89
C GLN A 383 14.43 -8.33 7.27
N GLY A 384 14.23 -7.39 8.20
CA GLY A 384 13.75 -7.67 9.56
C GLY A 384 14.82 -8.14 10.56
N GLU A 385 16.11 -7.92 10.26
CA GLU A 385 17.24 -8.18 11.16
C GLU A 385 18.12 -6.91 11.26
N PRO A 386 18.24 -6.26 12.43
CA PRO A 386 19.06 -5.05 12.60
C PRO A 386 20.54 -5.18 12.26
N ALA A 387 21.08 -6.40 12.15
CA ALA A 387 22.44 -6.67 11.71
C ALA A 387 22.63 -6.72 10.17
N THR A 388 21.66 -6.29 9.37
CA THR A 388 21.81 -6.13 7.91
C THR A 388 22.59 -4.87 7.53
N VAL A 389 23.36 -4.97 6.43
CA VAL A 389 24.11 -3.87 5.83
C VAL A 389 23.89 -3.89 4.32
N ASP A 390 23.35 -2.81 3.78
CA ASP A 390 23.20 -2.61 2.34
C ASP A 390 24.44 -1.96 1.72
N MET A 391 24.98 -2.54 0.64
CA MET A 391 26.11 -1.98 -0.11
C MET A 391 26.06 -2.41 -1.59
N PRO A 392 26.68 -1.66 -2.52
CA PRO A 392 26.74 -2.08 -3.93
C PRO A 392 27.68 -3.27 -4.13
N ILE A 393 27.44 -4.05 -5.20
CA ILE A 393 28.46 -4.97 -5.70
C ILE A 393 29.66 -4.16 -6.23
N ALA A 394 30.87 -4.62 -5.94
CA ALA A 394 32.12 -3.98 -6.32
C ALA A 394 32.71 -4.63 -7.57
N SER A 395 33.57 -3.90 -8.29
CA SER A 395 34.43 -4.50 -9.31
C SER A 395 35.46 -5.43 -8.68
N VAL A 396 35.91 -6.45 -9.41
CA VAL A 396 36.89 -7.46 -8.95
C VAL A 396 38.20 -6.92 -8.37
N ASP A 397 38.57 -5.67 -8.67
CA ASP A 397 39.78 -5.01 -8.17
C ASP A 397 39.60 -4.30 -6.80
N LEU A 398 38.38 -4.28 -6.23
CA LEU A 398 38.05 -3.51 -5.02
C LEU A 398 37.72 -4.43 -3.83
N PRO A 399 38.44 -4.32 -2.70
CA PRO A 399 38.24 -5.22 -1.56
C PRO A 399 36.93 -4.94 -0.81
N TYR A 400 36.32 -6.01 -0.29
CA TYR A 400 35.21 -5.95 0.65
C TYR A 400 35.68 -5.90 2.11
N ASP A 401 34.99 -5.11 2.93
CA ASP A 401 35.08 -5.20 4.39
C ASP A 401 33.88 -5.97 4.96
N PHE A 402 34.09 -7.27 5.17
CA PHE A 402 33.12 -8.17 5.81
C PHE A 402 33.49 -8.47 7.29
N SER A 403 34.31 -7.61 7.92
CA SER A 403 34.92 -7.91 9.23
C SER A 403 33.92 -8.09 10.38
N GLU A 404 32.75 -7.44 10.34
CA GLU A 404 31.82 -7.39 11.47
C GLU A 404 30.86 -8.60 11.62
N GLY A 405 30.95 -9.63 10.77
CA GLY A 405 30.12 -10.84 10.92
C GLY A 405 28.60 -10.60 10.73
N ARG A 406 28.26 -9.55 9.98
CA ARG A 406 26.90 -9.09 9.69
C ARG A 406 26.27 -9.81 8.50
N ILE A 407 25.00 -9.48 8.24
CA ILE A 407 24.32 -9.84 7.00
C ILE A 407 24.58 -8.73 5.96
N PHE A 408 24.98 -9.09 4.75
CA PHE A 408 25.30 -8.12 3.69
C PHE A 408 24.35 -8.27 2.50
N ASN A 409 23.55 -7.23 2.25
CA ASN A 409 22.66 -7.10 1.10
C ASN A 409 23.39 -6.38 -0.04
N LEU A 410 23.84 -7.13 -1.06
CA LEU A 410 24.58 -6.59 -2.19
C LEU A 410 23.64 -6.17 -3.34
N GLU A 411 23.67 -4.88 -3.67
CA GLU A 411 22.98 -4.34 -4.84
C GLU A 411 23.77 -4.67 -6.11
N ALA A 412 23.29 -5.65 -6.89
CA ALA A 412 23.99 -6.26 -8.01
C ALA A 412 23.41 -5.92 -9.39
N SER A 413 22.44 -4.99 -9.49
CA SER A 413 21.77 -4.62 -10.76
C SER A 413 22.71 -4.16 -11.89
N ASN A 414 23.91 -3.67 -11.58
CA ASN A 414 24.90 -3.28 -12.59
C ASN A 414 25.66 -4.47 -13.21
N VAL A 415 25.60 -5.64 -12.58
CA VAL A 415 26.31 -6.88 -12.99
C VAL A 415 25.29 -7.91 -13.48
N ILE A 416 24.37 -8.31 -12.59
CA ILE A 416 23.30 -9.29 -12.85
C ILE A 416 22.16 -8.57 -13.57
N LYS A 417 22.21 -8.55 -14.91
CA LYS A 417 21.34 -7.71 -15.76
C LYS A 417 21.02 -8.27 -17.15
N ASN A 418 21.75 -9.27 -17.61
CA ASN A 418 21.61 -9.85 -18.93
C ASN A 418 20.63 -11.03 -18.84
N GLY A 419 19.68 -11.17 -19.75
CA GLY A 419 18.76 -12.30 -19.72
C GLY A 419 17.65 -12.14 -20.74
N ASP A 420 17.53 -13.15 -21.60
CA ASP A 420 16.49 -13.23 -22.61
C ASP A 420 15.31 -14.06 -22.09
N GLY A 421 14.09 -13.56 -22.21
CA GLY A 421 12.87 -14.24 -21.76
C GLY A 421 12.30 -13.72 -20.43
N PRO A 422 11.24 -14.37 -19.91
CA PRO A 422 10.41 -13.80 -18.84
C PRO A 422 11.12 -13.70 -17.49
N ALA A 423 12.02 -14.64 -17.15
CA ALA A 423 12.79 -14.58 -15.90
C ALA A 423 13.74 -13.37 -15.80
N GLY A 424 14.11 -12.75 -16.92
CA GLY A 424 15.13 -11.69 -16.98
C GLY A 424 16.48 -12.20 -16.50
N ALA A 425 17.18 -11.39 -15.69
CA ALA A 425 18.55 -11.69 -15.26
C ALA A 425 18.68 -12.74 -14.12
N HIS A 426 17.63 -13.53 -13.84
CA HIS A 426 17.61 -14.43 -12.68
C HIS A 426 18.78 -15.44 -12.63
N SER A 427 19.16 -15.98 -13.79
CA SER A 427 20.25 -16.97 -13.93
C SER A 427 21.60 -16.34 -14.34
N ASP A 428 21.67 -15.02 -14.45
CA ASP A 428 22.84 -14.24 -14.88
C ASP A 428 23.85 -14.03 -13.75
N ILE A 429 24.25 -15.14 -13.13
CA ILE A 429 25.03 -15.15 -11.88
C ILE A 429 26.52 -15.45 -12.07
N ALA A 430 26.90 -15.95 -13.25
CA ALA A 430 28.25 -16.42 -13.55
C ALA A 430 29.19 -15.27 -13.99
N HIS A 431 29.24 -14.20 -13.19
CA HIS A 431 30.11 -13.05 -13.42
C HIS A 431 31.31 -13.05 -12.46
N PRO A 432 32.50 -12.58 -12.91
CA PRO A 432 33.68 -12.44 -12.05
C PRO A 432 33.41 -11.60 -10.79
N GLU A 433 32.58 -10.56 -10.86
CA GLU A 433 32.21 -9.72 -9.71
C GLU A 433 31.39 -10.48 -8.67
N VAL A 434 30.50 -11.39 -9.10
CA VAL A 434 29.69 -12.24 -8.19
C VAL A 434 30.55 -13.34 -7.58
N ALA A 435 31.52 -13.87 -8.33
CA ALA A 435 32.51 -14.81 -7.82
C ALA A 435 33.49 -14.16 -6.83
N HIS A 436 33.94 -12.94 -7.11
CA HIS A 436 34.79 -12.12 -6.24
C HIS A 436 34.16 -11.89 -4.86
N VAL A 437 32.86 -11.61 -4.80
CA VAL A 437 32.11 -11.55 -3.52
C VAL A 437 32.29 -12.83 -2.70
N PHE A 438 32.14 -14.00 -3.32
CA PHE A 438 32.20 -15.27 -2.61
C PHE A 438 33.62 -15.58 -2.12
N TRP A 439 34.64 -15.24 -2.92
CA TRP A 439 36.04 -15.31 -2.51
C TRP A 439 36.36 -14.36 -1.34
N ALA A 440 35.99 -13.08 -1.45
CA ALA A 440 36.21 -12.09 -0.41
C ALA A 440 35.51 -12.47 0.91
N ALA A 441 34.30 -13.05 0.82
CA ALA A 441 33.56 -13.59 1.95
C ALA A 441 34.28 -14.78 2.62
N ALA A 442 34.85 -15.69 1.83
CA ALA A 442 35.66 -16.80 2.33
C ALA A 442 36.96 -16.33 3.00
N ILE A 443 37.67 -15.37 2.38
CA ILE A 443 38.90 -14.74 2.89
C ILE A 443 38.65 -13.98 4.20
N ALA A 444 37.53 -13.27 4.32
CA ALA A 444 37.12 -12.61 5.56
C ALA A 444 36.87 -13.63 6.70
N GLY A 445 36.30 -14.80 6.36
CA GLY A 445 36.13 -15.92 7.28
C GLY A 445 37.45 -16.42 7.90
N LEU A 446 38.58 -16.34 7.18
CA LEU A 446 39.92 -16.62 7.72
C LEU A 446 40.38 -15.56 8.72
N SER A 447 40.19 -14.29 8.36
CA SER A 447 40.71 -13.14 9.11
C SER A 447 40.06 -13.02 10.51
N ASN A 448 38.77 -13.35 10.62
CA ASN A 448 38.05 -13.39 11.89
C ASN A 448 38.51 -14.50 12.86
N GLN A 449 39.24 -15.52 12.38
CA GLN A 449 39.85 -16.53 13.25
C GLN A 449 41.18 -16.04 13.85
N ALA A 450 42.01 -15.34 13.07
CA ALA A 450 43.31 -14.83 13.53
C ALA A 450 43.17 -13.89 14.75
N ASN A 451 42.17 -13.00 14.73
CA ASN A 451 41.90 -12.09 15.85
C ASN A 451 41.38 -12.78 17.12
N ARG A 452 40.75 -13.96 17.04
CA ARG A 452 40.30 -14.72 18.23
C ARG A 452 41.33 -15.70 18.77
N GLY A 453 42.35 -16.08 17.97
CA GLY A 453 43.48 -16.90 18.45
C GLY A 453 44.28 -16.22 19.58
N GLY A 454 44.31 -14.88 19.61
CA GLY A 454 45.04 -14.08 20.59
C GLY A 454 44.53 -14.14 22.03
N GLU A 455 43.28 -14.59 22.28
CA GLU A 455 42.70 -14.66 23.63
C GLU A 455 42.80 -16.06 24.27
N SER A 456 43.57 -16.99 23.68
CA SER A 456 43.78 -18.35 24.22
C SER A 456 44.83 -18.43 25.35
N GLY A 457 44.72 -17.52 26.32
CA GLY A 457 45.63 -17.36 27.46
C GLY A 457 45.07 -17.82 28.82
N GLY A 458 44.27 -18.89 28.88
CA GLY A 458 43.65 -19.36 30.14
C GLY A 458 43.23 -20.83 30.11
N GLY A 459 43.69 -21.59 31.11
CA GLY A 459 43.54 -23.06 31.15
C GLY A 459 42.08 -23.55 31.14
N GLY A 460 41.82 -24.58 30.34
CA GLY A 460 40.47 -25.10 30.11
C GLY A 460 39.83 -25.76 31.33
N ARG A 461 38.49 -25.68 31.39
CA ARG A 461 37.63 -26.54 32.21
C ARG A 461 36.46 -27.05 31.37
N ILE A 462 36.42 -28.38 31.21
CA ILE A 462 35.25 -29.10 30.72
C ILE A 462 34.13 -28.93 31.75
N LEU A 463 32.93 -28.57 31.32
CA LEU A 463 31.73 -28.57 32.16
C LEU A 463 30.61 -29.38 31.49
N SER A 464 30.10 -30.36 32.23
CA SER A 464 28.98 -31.23 31.87
C SER A 464 27.63 -30.52 32.06
N PRO A 465 26.54 -30.99 31.42
CA PRO A 465 25.28 -30.26 31.41
C PRO A 465 24.45 -30.45 32.69
N GLY A 466 23.83 -29.37 33.18
CA GLY A 466 22.73 -29.44 34.16
C GLY A 466 22.57 -28.22 35.07
N VAL A 467 21.30 -27.85 35.30
CA VAL A 467 20.77 -26.86 36.27
C VAL A 467 20.79 -25.37 35.83
N PRO A 468 19.62 -24.69 35.81
CA PRO A 468 19.49 -23.28 35.41
C PRO A 468 19.62 -22.30 36.58
N PHE A 469 19.95 -21.03 36.29
CA PHE A 469 20.02 -19.92 37.25
C PHE A 469 19.58 -18.58 36.61
N PRO A 470 19.26 -17.51 37.39
CA PRO A 470 18.07 -16.69 37.13
C PRO A 470 18.39 -15.21 36.86
N ALA A 471 17.34 -14.37 36.90
CA ALA A 471 17.26 -13.05 36.28
C ALA A 471 18.06 -11.89 36.93
N SER A 472 18.29 -10.88 36.07
CA SER A 472 18.42 -9.44 36.33
C SER A 472 19.63 -8.86 37.08
N ALA A 473 20.40 -8.03 36.37
CA ALA A 473 20.93 -6.74 36.86
C ALA A 473 21.36 -5.85 35.66
N SER A 474 20.97 -4.57 35.65
CA SER A 474 21.31 -3.61 34.57
C SER A 474 22.66 -2.91 34.82
N PRO A 475 23.41 -2.50 33.77
CA PRO A 475 24.63 -1.70 33.90
C PRO A 475 24.36 -0.18 33.90
N PRO A 476 25.26 0.65 34.50
CA PRO A 476 25.15 2.12 34.56
C PRO A 476 25.74 2.84 33.32
N PRO A 477 25.48 4.16 33.14
CA PRO A 477 25.79 4.88 31.90
C PRO A 477 27.24 5.39 31.80
N SER A 478 27.70 5.62 30.56
CA SER A 478 29.01 6.22 30.23
C SER A 478 28.91 7.72 29.89
N PRO A 479 29.94 8.54 30.18
CA PRO A 479 29.94 9.99 29.94
C PRO A 479 30.47 10.41 28.55
N PRO A 480 30.25 11.68 28.09
CA PRO A 480 30.49 12.11 26.71
C PRO A 480 31.72 13.03 26.50
N VAL A 481 32.44 12.87 25.38
CA VAL A 481 33.52 13.75 24.84
C VAL A 481 33.65 13.44 23.33
N ALA A 482 33.99 14.31 22.38
CA ALA A 482 33.76 15.75 22.15
C ALA A 482 34.00 16.04 20.65
N VAL A 483 33.66 17.24 20.17
CA VAL A 483 33.79 17.66 18.76
C VAL A 483 35.14 18.34 18.50
N GLU A 484 35.81 18.01 17.39
CA GLU A 484 36.78 18.90 16.73
C GLU A 484 36.69 18.81 15.19
N SER A 485 37.11 19.88 14.51
CA SER A 485 37.15 20.03 13.05
C SER A 485 38.37 20.88 12.65
N PRO A 486 38.89 20.74 11.42
CA PRO A 486 39.51 21.89 10.75
C PRO A 486 39.15 22.05 9.25
N GLY A 487 39.15 23.30 8.75
CA GLY A 487 39.13 23.64 7.31
C GLY A 487 40.54 23.63 6.68
N ILE A 488 40.87 24.29 5.54
CA ILE A 488 40.27 25.38 4.74
C ILE A 488 40.83 25.32 3.26
N SER A 489 40.19 26.03 2.29
CA SER A 489 40.67 26.49 0.94
C SER A 489 40.55 25.53 -0.27
N ALA A 490 39.95 25.85 -1.45
CA ALA A 490 39.89 27.05 -2.34
C ALA A 490 41.06 27.15 -3.37
N SER A 491 40.93 27.33 -4.70
CA SER A 491 39.78 27.44 -5.66
C SER A 491 40.17 27.03 -7.14
N PRO A 492 39.78 27.69 -8.28
CA PRO A 492 39.30 27.06 -9.55
C PRO A 492 40.39 27.15 -10.69
N PRO A 493 40.16 27.06 -12.06
CA PRO A 493 38.98 27.10 -12.97
C PRO A 493 39.02 26.01 -14.11
N PRO A 494 38.40 26.08 -15.34
CA PRO A 494 37.55 27.10 -15.98
C PRO A 494 36.29 26.65 -16.75
N SER A 495 35.56 27.67 -17.21
CA SER A 495 34.32 27.65 -18.00
C SER A 495 34.52 27.57 -19.53
N VAL A 496 33.48 27.11 -20.24
CA VAL A 496 33.29 27.39 -21.68
C VAL A 496 31.85 27.85 -21.91
N SER A 497 31.68 28.93 -22.69
CA SER A 497 30.37 29.48 -23.07
C SER A 497 30.31 29.77 -24.57
N ARG A 498 29.15 29.46 -25.19
CA ARG A 498 28.59 29.88 -26.51
C ARG A 498 27.51 28.85 -26.89
N GLY A 499 26.35 29.20 -27.44
CA GLY A 499 25.78 30.52 -27.73
C GLY A 499 24.34 30.38 -28.24
N ALA A 500 23.57 31.48 -28.24
CA ALA A 500 22.13 31.48 -28.54
C ALA A 500 21.78 31.66 -30.02
N LYS A 501 20.58 31.16 -30.41
CA LYS A 501 19.68 31.57 -31.53
C LYS A 501 18.56 30.50 -31.67
N ALA A 502 17.33 30.74 -32.13
CA ALA A 502 16.43 31.92 -32.17
C ALA A 502 15.04 31.42 -32.64
N ALA A 503 13.93 32.02 -32.17
CA ALA A 503 12.57 31.83 -32.75
C ALA A 503 12.33 32.82 -33.91
N PRO A 504 11.40 32.56 -34.86
CA PRO A 504 10.13 33.33 -34.93
C PRO A 504 8.93 32.52 -35.56
N PRO A 505 7.89 33.07 -36.26
CA PRO A 505 6.51 33.21 -35.73
C PRO A 505 5.37 32.61 -36.64
N PRO A 506 4.06 32.72 -36.26
CA PRO A 506 2.89 32.31 -37.08
C PRO A 506 2.16 33.51 -37.75
N PRO A 507 0.99 33.37 -38.44
CA PRO A 507 0.44 32.30 -39.29
C PRO A 507 0.13 32.82 -40.74
N PRO A 508 -0.67 32.10 -41.57
CA PRO A 508 -1.98 32.68 -41.95
C PRO A 508 -3.14 31.67 -42.12
N GLN A 509 -4.36 32.19 -42.30
CA GLN A 509 -5.62 31.44 -42.47
C GLN A 509 -6.06 31.25 -43.95
N ALA A 510 -7.02 30.34 -44.12
CA ALA A 510 -8.06 30.26 -45.17
C ALA A 510 -7.71 29.69 -46.57
N GLY A 511 -8.64 28.87 -47.09
CA GLY A 511 -8.68 28.43 -48.51
C GLY A 511 -9.15 26.98 -48.70
N PHE A 512 -10.45 26.77 -48.90
CA PHE A 512 -11.02 25.51 -49.42
C PHE A 512 -10.60 25.27 -50.88
N GLU A 513 -10.46 24.00 -51.31
CA GLU A 513 -11.41 23.30 -52.23
C GLU A 513 -10.84 21.98 -52.79
N GLY A 514 -11.66 20.91 -52.79
CA GLY A 514 -11.63 19.73 -53.70
C GLY A 514 -10.38 18.82 -53.76
N GLY A 515 -10.43 17.49 -53.62
CA GLY A 515 -11.56 16.54 -53.51
C GLY A 515 -11.49 15.42 -54.58
N LEU A 516 -12.05 14.24 -54.25
CA LEU A 516 -12.26 13.05 -55.11
C LEU A 516 -10.98 12.25 -55.50
N LEU A 517 -10.90 10.91 -55.45
CA LEU A 517 -11.84 9.80 -55.17
C LEU A 517 -11.13 8.68 -54.35
N GLY A 518 -11.81 7.73 -53.69
CA GLY A 518 -13.24 7.41 -53.78
C GLY A 518 -13.85 6.76 -52.53
N ILE A 519 -14.91 7.41 -52.06
CA ILE A 519 -16.22 6.88 -51.66
C ILE A 519 -16.57 5.45 -52.14
N ASP A 520 -17.28 4.73 -51.27
CA ASP A 520 -18.70 4.41 -51.50
C ASP A 520 -19.50 4.63 -50.19
N GLU A 521 -20.80 4.91 -50.32
CA GLU A 521 -21.60 5.65 -49.31
C GLU A 521 -22.88 4.86 -48.85
N PRO A 522 -23.93 5.43 -48.23
CA PRO A 522 -24.32 5.12 -46.84
C PRO A 522 -25.65 4.35 -46.69
N THR A 523 -26.09 4.08 -45.44
CA THR A 523 -27.53 3.85 -45.16
C THR A 523 -27.98 4.26 -43.75
N ALA A 524 -28.97 5.17 -43.73
CA ALA A 524 -30.02 5.43 -42.73
C ALA A 524 -29.73 5.29 -41.21
N ALA A 525 -29.91 6.40 -40.49
CA ALA A 525 -30.06 6.41 -39.04
C ALA A 525 -31.37 5.73 -38.58
N ALA A 526 -31.28 4.94 -37.51
CA ALA A 526 -32.44 4.49 -36.74
C ALA A 526 -32.55 5.29 -35.44
N THR A 527 -33.77 5.71 -35.11
CA THR A 527 -34.10 6.51 -33.92
C THR A 527 -33.67 5.81 -32.63
N PRO A 528 -33.11 6.50 -31.62
CA PRO A 528 -32.96 5.94 -30.29
C PRO A 528 -34.35 5.64 -29.71
N GLY A 529 -34.63 4.38 -29.44
CA GLY A 529 -35.79 4.01 -28.62
C GLY A 529 -35.61 4.56 -27.20
N PRO A 530 -36.71 4.81 -26.45
CA PRO A 530 -36.60 5.24 -25.07
C PRO A 530 -35.82 4.20 -24.26
N ALA A 531 -34.86 4.67 -23.46
CA ALA A 531 -34.10 3.81 -22.56
C ALA A 531 -35.07 3.01 -21.68
N ALA A 532 -34.90 1.69 -21.65
CA ALA A 532 -35.73 0.84 -20.82
C ALA A 532 -35.48 1.16 -19.35
N VAL A 533 -36.46 1.80 -18.70
CA VAL A 533 -36.46 1.99 -17.25
C VAL A 533 -36.41 0.61 -16.61
N ALA A 534 -35.34 0.32 -15.88
CA ALA A 534 -35.21 -0.93 -15.14
C ALA A 534 -36.36 -1.03 -14.11
N PRO A 535 -36.97 -2.22 -13.91
CA PRO A 535 -37.99 -2.38 -12.88
C PRO A 535 -37.38 -2.07 -11.49
N PRO A 536 -38.17 -1.51 -10.56
CA PRO A 536 -37.66 -1.18 -9.23
C PRO A 536 -37.13 -2.45 -8.55
N SER A 537 -35.89 -2.37 -8.06
CA SER A 537 -35.27 -3.46 -7.30
C SER A 537 -36.05 -3.71 -6.01
N GLN A 538 -36.20 -4.98 -5.65
CA GLN A 538 -36.70 -5.32 -4.32
C GLN A 538 -35.64 -4.88 -3.29
N PRO A 539 -36.03 -4.30 -2.15
CA PRO A 539 -35.06 -3.85 -1.16
C PRO A 539 -34.30 -5.07 -0.62
N ARG A 540 -32.96 -5.06 -0.69
CA ARG A 540 -32.11 -6.03 0.00
C ARG A 540 -31.74 -5.56 1.40
N TRP A 541 -31.24 -6.48 2.23
CA TRP A 541 -30.80 -6.20 3.59
C TRP A 541 -29.39 -6.72 3.85
N ILE A 542 -28.57 -5.90 4.51
CA ILE A 542 -27.36 -6.38 5.19
C ILE A 542 -27.81 -7.09 6.48
N ASN A 543 -27.57 -8.39 6.55
CA ASN A 543 -27.86 -9.21 7.72
C ASN A 543 -26.55 -9.48 8.47
N ALA A 544 -26.59 -9.39 9.81
CA ALA A 544 -25.50 -9.78 10.70
C ALA A 544 -26.01 -10.77 11.76
N GLY A 545 -25.36 -11.92 11.89
CA GLY A 545 -25.78 -12.98 12.80
C GLY A 545 -24.74 -14.07 12.99
N PHE A 546 -24.88 -14.85 14.06
CA PHE A 546 -23.95 -15.93 14.39
C PHE A 546 -24.31 -17.21 13.61
N GLU A 547 -23.33 -17.79 12.92
CA GLU A 547 -23.52 -19.07 12.24
C GLU A 547 -23.46 -20.23 13.24
N GLY A 548 -24.30 -21.26 13.06
CA GLY A 548 -24.35 -22.43 13.94
C GLY A 548 -25.02 -22.23 15.30
N VAL A 549 -25.57 -21.04 15.60
CA VAL A 549 -26.28 -20.75 16.86
C VAL A 549 -27.78 -20.66 16.61
N ASP A 550 -28.58 -21.41 17.38
CA ASP A 550 -30.06 -21.36 17.28
C ASP A 550 -30.60 -19.98 17.68
N ALA A 551 -31.62 -19.51 16.93
CA ALA A 551 -32.22 -18.20 17.15
C ALA A 551 -32.88 -18.09 18.54
N GLY A 552 -32.21 -17.39 19.46
CA GLY A 552 -32.62 -17.19 20.85
C GLY A 552 -31.73 -17.89 21.89
N ALA A 553 -30.78 -18.73 21.48
CA ALA A 553 -29.78 -19.29 22.38
C ALA A 553 -28.87 -18.17 22.96
N PRO A 554 -28.53 -18.21 24.26
CA PRO A 554 -27.69 -17.19 24.88
C PRO A 554 -26.23 -17.32 24.42
N ILE A 555 -25.63 -16.19 24.03
CA ILE A 555 -24.19 -16.07 23.81
C ILE A 555 -23.49 -16.08 25.17
N VAL A 556 -22.44 -16.89 25.32
CA VAL A 556 -21.73 -17.13 26.58
C VAL A 556 -20.35 -16.48 26.54
N GLN A 557 -19.99 -15.78 27.62
CA GLN A 557 -18.67 -15.18 27.80
C GLN A 557 -17.55 -16.25 27.65
N GLY A 558 -16.49 -15.92 26.91
CA GLY A 558 -15.33 -16.80 26.71
C GLY A 558 -15.54 -18.01 25.79
N GLN A 559 -16.72 -18.16 25.16
CA GLN A 559 -16.93 -19.10 24.06
C GLN A 559 -16.74 -18.40 22.71
N TRP A 560 -16.17 -19.11 21.74
CA TRP A 560 -15.97 -18.63 20.37
C TRP A 560 -17.19 -18.89 19.49
N TYR A 561 -17.59 -17.88 18.72
CA TYR A 561 -18.70 -17.91 17.77
C TYR A 561 -18.33 -17.23 16.45
N THR A 562 -18.78 -17.75 15.32
CA THR A 562 -18.55 -17.11 14.02
C THR A 562 -19.68 -16.11 13.72
N LEU A 563 -19.39 -14.81 13.81
CA LEU A 563 -20.28 -13.73 13.38
C LEU A 563 -20.12 -13.52 11.87
N ALA A 564 -21.22 -13.62 11.12
CA ALA A 564 -21.25 -13.43 9.67
C ALA A 564 -22.08 -12.22 9.26
N PHE A 565 -21.58 -11.49 8.25
CA PHE A 565 -22.24 -10.38 7.57
C PHE A 565 -22.45 -10.73 6.09
N ASP A 566 -23.66 -10.51 5.59
CA ASP A 566 -24.04 -10.82 4.21
C ASP A 566 -25.20 -9.96 3.72
N ILE A 567 -25.53 -10.04 2.42
CA ILE A 567 -26.63 -9.31 1.81
C ILE A 567 -27.67 -10.28 1.26
N ASP A 568 -28.94 -10.07 1.57
CA ASP A 568 -30.03 -10.98 1.20
C ASP A 568 -31.28 -10.23 0.75
N GLU A 569 -32.12 -10.89 -0.05
CA GLU A 569 -33.43 -10.38 -0.52
C GLU A 569 -34.53 -10.57 0.54
N VAL A 570 -34.17 -10.98 1.75
CA VAL A 570 -35.06 -11.13 2.91
C VAL A 570 -34.36 -10.65 4.18
N LYS A 571 -35.03 -9.80 4.96
CA LYS A 571 -34.64 -9.51 6.34
C LYS A 571 -34.76 -10.78 7.18
N ARG A 572 -33.64 -11.44 7.53
CA ARG A 572 -33.70 -12.75 8.19
C ARG A 572 -34.17 -12.61 9.63
N ALA A 573 -35.21 -13.37 9.99
CA ALA A 573 -35.70 -13.44 11.38
C ALA A 573 -34.70 -14.08 12.36
N THR A 574 -33.70 -14.81 11.84
CA THR A 574 -32.60 -15.43 12.61
C THR A 574 -31.36 -14.54 12.72
N ALA A 575 -31.29 -13.43 11.98
CA ALA A 575 -30.18 -12.48 12.13
C ALA A 575 -30.31 -11.75 13.47
N ALA A 576 -29.21 -11.61 14.19
CA ALA A 576 -29.17 -10.82 15.42
C ALA A 576 -29.43 -9.33 15.11
N ALA A 577 -29.05 -8.89 13.91
CA ALA A 577 -29.16 -7.53 13.42
C ALA A 577 -29.41 -7.52 11.89
N ALA A 578 -30.26 -6.63 11.39
CA ALA A 578 -30.48 -6.50 9.94
C ALA A 578 -30.92 -5.08 9.54
N VAL A 579 -30.34 -4.58 8.43
CA VAL A 579 -30.39 -3.18 7.98
C VAL A 579 -30.64 -3.14 6.47
N THR A 580 -31.38 -2.15 5.96
CA THR A 580 -31.60 -2.01 4.51
C THR A 580 -30.27 -1.73 3.79
N PHE A 581 -30.00 -2.48 2.73
CA PHE A 581 -28.90 -2.22 1.80
C PHE A 581 -29.40 -1.26 0.72
N VAL A 582 -28.66 -0.18 0.47
CA VAL A 582 -28.99 0.78 -0.60
C VAL A 582 -28.04 0.53 -1.77
N GLU A 583 -28.58 0.25 -2.95
CA GLU A 583 -27.84 -0.37 -4.06
C GLU A 583 -27.50 0.58 -5.20
N GLU A 584 -28.25 1.68 -5.25
CA GLU A 584 -28.15 2.72 -6.26
C GLU A 584 -26.74 3.30 -6.25
N GLY A 585 -26.18 3.65 -7.42
CA GLY A 585 -24.84 4.23 -7.54
C GLY A 585 -23.64 3.30 -7.24
N LEU A 586 -23.79 2.19 -6.52
CA LEU A 586 -22.66 1.29 -6.16
C LEU A 586 -22.03 0.57 -7.36
N PHE A 587 -22.83 0.23 -8.37
CA PHE A 587 -22.37 -0.51 -9.55
C PHE A 587 -22.05 0.46 -10.69
N ALA A 588 -20.85 0.39 -11.25
CA ALA A 588 -20.54 1.03 -12.54
C ALA A 588 -21.50 0.51 -13.64
N PRO A 589 -21.77 1.24 -14.73
CA PRO A 589 -22.82 0.88 -15.70
C PRO A 589 -22.73 -0.54 -16.28
N ASP A 590 -21.52 -1.07 -16.38
CA ASP A 590 -21.13 -2.38 -16.90
C ASP A 590 -20.85 -3.44 -15.81
N ALA A 591 -20.61 -3.04 -14.56
CA ALA A 591 -20.27 -3.95 -13.47
C ALA A 591 -21.39 -4.97 -13.15
N ARG A 592 -21.03 -6.25 -13.05
CA ARG A 592 -21.94 -7.35 -12.70
C ARG A 592 -21.92 -7.71 -11.21
N GLU A 593 -20.78 -7.52 -10.56
CA GLU A 593 -20.60 -7.65 -9.12
C GLU A 593 -19.76 -6.48 -8.56
N ILE A 594 -19.81 -6.29 -7.24
CA ILE A 594 -18.95 -5.39 -6.47
C ILE A 594 -18.39 -6.12 -5.26
N VAL A 595 -17.25 -5.67 -4.75
CA VAL A 595 -16.68 -6.14 -3.48
C VAL A 595 -16.91 -5.09 -2.40
N LEU A 596 -17.58 -5.47 -1.33
CA LEU A 596 -17.67 -4.69 -0.10
C LEU A 596 -16.73 -5.27 0.94
N THR A 597 -15.99 -4.41 1.64
CA THR A 597 -15.13 -4.79 2.77
C THR A 597 -15.83 -4.42 4.07
N VAL A 598 -16.03 -5.39 4.95
CA VAL A 598 -16.56 -5.17 6.30
C VAL A 598 -15.39 -5.17 7.28
N GLN A 599 -15.23 -4.08 8.02
CA GLN A 599 -14.29 -3.95 9.12
C GLN A 599 -15.06 -4.03 10.45
N VAL A 600 -14.54 -4.78 11.42
CA VAL A 600 -15.16 -5.01 12.74
C VAL A 600 -14.28 -4.48 13.87
N ASP A 601 -14.89 -3.64 14.71
CA ASP A 601 -14.24 -2.88 15.78
C ASP A 601 -15.00 -3.07 17.10
N THR A 602 -14.33 -3.53 18.15
CA THR A 602 -14.95 -3.80 19.46
C THR A 602 -13.93 -3.78 20.60
N ASP A 603 -14.33 -3.26 21.76
CA ASP A 603 -13.57 -3.36 23.03
C ASP A 603 -14.13 -4.50 23.93
N ASP A 604 -15.21 -5.16 23.50
CA ASP A 604 -16.01 -6.08 24.32
C ASP A 604 -15.94 -7.55 23.89
N PHE A 605 -15.30 -7.84 22.74
CA PHE A 605 -15.04 -9.18 22.24
C PHE A 605 -13.57 -9.34 21.85
N ASP A 606 -13.02 -10.53 22.07
CA ASP A 606 -11.76 -11.03 21.48
C ASP A 606 -12.08 -11.59 20.08
N ILE A 607 -11.29 -11.29 19.04
CA ILE A 607 -11.65 -11.62 17.64
C ILE A 607 -10.47 -12.14 16.81
N SER A 608 -10.75 -13.08 15.89
CA SER A 608 -9.72 -13.73 15.04
C SER A 608 -9.21 -12.87 13.87
N GLY A 609 -9.85 -11.73 13.60
CA GLY A 609 -9.43 -10.76 12.59
C GLY A 609 -10.42 -9.59 12.48
N HIS A 610 -9.97 -8.44 12.00
CA HIS A 610 -10.77 -7.20 11.96
C HIS A 610 -11.38 -6.88 10.59
N VAL A 611 -11.06 -7.61 9.53
CA VAL A 611 -11.51 -7.29 8.15
C VAL A 611 -11.96 -8.55 7.40
N GLY A 612 -13.11 -8.47 6.72
CA GLY A 612 -13.67 -9.52 5.85
C GLY A 612 -14.35 -8.92 4.61
N GLN A 613 -14.66 -9.74 3.60
CA GLN A 613 -15.21 -9.26 2.32
C GLN A 613 -16.51 -9.96 1.90
N ILE A 614 -17.42 -9.18 1.32
CA ILE A 614 -18.71 -9.61 0.76
C ILE A 614 -18.69 -9.29 -0.74
N ARG A 615 -18.80 -10.32 -1.61
CA ARG A 615 -19.06 -10.14 -3.04
C ARG A 615 -20.57 -10.03 -3.28
N VAL A 616 -21.00 -8.94 -3.90
CA VAL A 616 -22.41 -8.59 -4.08
C VAL A 616 -22.75 -8.50 -5.57
N PRO A 617 -23.64 -9.35 -6.11
CA PRO A 617 -24.12 -9.23 -7.48
C PRO A 617 -25.08 -8.06 -7.64
N ARG A 618 -25.27 -7.61 -8.89
CA ARG A 618 -26.21 -6.52 -9.24
C ARG A 618 -27.66 -6.78 -8.79
N ALA A 619 -28.08 -8.05 -8.70
CA ALA A 619 -29.35 -8.48 -8.13
C ALA A 619 -29.17 -9.85 -7.43
N GLY A 620 -30.03 -10.20 -6.47
CA GLY A 620 -29.87 -11.41 -5.66
C GLY A 620 -29.09 -11.22 -4.36
N LYS A 621 -29.01 -12.28 -3.56
CA LYS A 621 -28.15 -12.36 -2.36
C LYS A 621 -26.65 -12.25 -2.69
N SER A 622 -25.82 -11.90 -1.72
CA SER A 622 -24.36 -11.92 -1.86
C SER A 622 -23.82 -13.33 -2.13
N PHE A 623 -22.75 -13.42 -2.93
CA PHE A 623 -22.08 -14.69 -3.21
C PHE A 623 -21.26 -15.18 -2.02
N THR A 624 -20.67 -14.26 -1.26
CA THR A 624 -19.87 -14.56 -0.06
C THR A 624 -20.45 -13.87 1.18
N LYS A 625 -19.87 -14.18 2.35
CA LYS A 625 -20.12 -13.52 3.62
C LYS A 625 -18.79 -13.10 4.24
N ALA A 626 -18.73 -11.93 4.88
CA ALA A 626 -17.62 -11.59 5.75
C ALA A 626 -17.83 -12.31 7.10
N ARG A 627 -16.82 -13.06 7.56
CA ARG A 627 -16.88 -13.87 8.78
C ARG A 627 -15.80 -13.46 9.76
N PHE A 628 -16.14 -13.47 11.03
CA PHE A 628 -15.27 -13.10 12.14
C PHE A 628 -15.54 -14.08 13.29
N ASP A 629 -14.52 -14.79 13.78
CA ASP A 629 -14.69 -15.54 15.01
C ASP A 629 -14.51 -14.59 16.18
N VAL A 630 -15.48 -14.54 17.07
CA VAL A 630 -15.54 -13.60 18.18
C VAL A 630 -15.89 -14.32 19.49
N SER A 631 -15.31 -13.86 20.59
CA SER A 631 -15.53 -14.39 21.93
C SER A 631 -15.80 -13.25 22.92
N PRO A 632 -16.97 -13.18 23.59
CA PRO A 632 -17.28 -12.04 24.45
C PRO A 632 -16.42 -12.01 25.71
N LEU A 633 -15.87 -10.85 26.03
CA LEU A 633 -15.00 -10.63 27.19
C LEU A 633 -15.77 -10.42 28.51
N LYS A 634 -17.06 -10.04 28.44
CA LYS A 634 -17.92 -9.78 29.61
C LYS A 634 -19.35 -10.29 29.41
N ASN A 635 -20.11 -10.44 30.50
CA ASN A 635 -21.57 -10.63 30.45
C ASN A 635 -22.29 -9.28 30.46
N GLY A 636 -23.50 -9.21 29.89
CA GLY A 636 -24.27 -7.98 29.72
C GLY A 636 -24.14 -7.36 28.32
N PRO A 637 -24.45 -6.07 28.15
CA PRO A 637 -24.38 -5.41 26.84
C PRO A 637 -22.93 -5.31 26.35
N CYS A 638 -22.65 -5.95 25.22
CA CYS A 638 -21.35 -5.95 24.55
C CYS A 638 -21.49 -5.31 23.18
N SER A 639 -20.70 -4.28 22.89
CA SER A 639 -20.80 -3.47 21.67
C SER A 639 -19.78 -3.88 20.61
N LEU A 640 -20.19 -3.81 19.34
CA LEU A 640 -19.38 -4.13 18.18
C LEU A 640 -19.81 -3.23 17.02
N LYS A 641 -18.88 -2.48 16.44
CA LYS A 641 -19.10 -1.64 15.26
C LYS A 641 -18.66 -2.40 14.02
N ALA A 642 -19.47 -2.37 12.97
CA ALA A 642 -19.12 -2.93 11.67
C ALA A 642 -19.19 -1.85 10.59
N THR A 643 -18.05 -1.50 10.00
CA THR A 643 -17.89 -0.48 8.96
C THR A 643 -17.75 -1.14 7.60
N ILE A 644 -18.71 -0.90 6.72
CA ILE A 644 -18.75 -1.37 5.34
C ILE A 644 -18.10 -0.31 4.44
N LEU A 645 -17.20 -0.77 3.57
CA LEU A 645 -16.38 0.00 2.65
C LEU A 645 -16.51 -0.56 1.22
N LYS A 646 -16.35 0.27 0.19
CA LYS A 646 -16.13 -0.15 -1.21
C LYS A 646 -14.88 0.57 -1.71
N ASP A 647 -13.89 -0.17 -2.20
CA ASP A 647 -12.63 0.39 -2.73
C ASP A 647 -11.98 1.41 -1.77
N GLY A 648 -12.00 1.11 -0.47
CA GLY A 648 -11.51 1.99 0.61
C GLY A 648 -12.44 3.15 1.02
N GLN A 649 -13.51 3.43 0.26
CA GLN A 649 -14.49 4.46 0.59
C GLN A 649 -15.55 3.97 1.59
N PHE A 650 -15.91 4.82 2.55
CA PHE A 650 -17.01 4.57 3.50
C PHE A 650 -18.36 4.44 2.78
N ILE A 651 -19.08 3.36 3.12
CA ILE A 651 -20.42 3.04 2.61
C ILE A 651 -21.43 3.17 3.75
N GLN A 652 -21.28 2.36 4.80
CA GLN A 652 -22.25 2.27 5.90
C GLN A 652 -21.60 1.72 7.16
N GLN A 653 -22.12 2.06 8.34
CA GLN A 653 -21.69 1.56 9.64
C GLN A 653 -22.90 1.02 10.43
N MET A 654 -22.69 -0.12 11.09
CA MET A 654 -23.66 -0.78 11.96
C MET A 654 -23.06 -0.84 13.36
N ASP A 655 -23.59 -0.05 14.29
CA ASP A 655 -23.30 -0.18 15.72
C ASP A 655 -24.22 -1.28 16.29
N LEU A 656 -23.65 -2.44 16.64
CA LEU A 656 -24.35 -3.61 17.16
C LEU A 656 -24.14 -3.72 18.68
N VAL A 657 -25.20 -4.01 19.44
CA VAL A 657 -25.12 -4.27 20.88
C VAL A 657 -25.80 -5.60 21.22
N PHE A 658 -25.01 -6.58 21.63
CA PHE A 658 -25.45 -7.92 21.99
C PHE A 658 -25.63 -8.07 23.51
N ALA A 659 -26.70 -8.72 23.96
CA ALA A 659 -26.95 -8.99 25.37
C ALA A 659 -26.36 -10.35 25.78
N VAL A 660 -25.06 -10.38 26.12
CA VAL A 660 -24.33 -11.61 26.46
C VAL A 660 -24.80 -12.16 27.81
N GLY A 661 -25.04 -13.46 27.87
CA GLY A 661 -25.51 -14.16 29.08
C GLY A 661 -27.02 -14.09 29.35
N GLN A 662 -27.84 -13.47 28.49
CA GLN A 662 -29.31 -13.50 28.59
C GLN A 662 -29.95 -14.17 27.37
N PRO A 663 -30.87 -15.15 27.54
CA PRO A 663 -31.53 -15.80 26.42
C PRO A 663 -32.58 -14.88 25.76
N GLY A 664 -32.73 -15.01 24.44
CA GLY A 664 -33.87 -14.43 23.70
C GLY A 664 -33.91 -12.91 23.50
N THR A 665 -32.84 -12.16 23.83
CA THR A 665 -32.81 -10.70 23.55
C THR A 665 -32.11 -10.44 22.21
N PRO A 666 -32.80 -9.90 21.18
CA PRO A 666 -32.17 -9.54 19.91
C PRO A 666 -31.18 -8.39 20.10
N ALA A 667 -30.18 -8.29 19.21
CA ALA A 667 -29.20 -7.21 19.31
C ALA A 667 -29.85 -5.86 19.02
N ALA A 668 -29.52 -4.84 19.81
CA ALA A 668 -29.88 -3.48 19.45
C ALA A 668 -28.96 -3.00 18.32
N VAL A 669 -29.54 -2.40 17.29
CA VAL A 669 -28.83 -1.98 16.08
C VAL A 669 -29.07 -0.50 15.87
N THR A 670 -28.02 0.30 15.88
CA THR A 670 -28.06 1.69 15.43
C THR A 670 -27.16 1.87 14.21
N THR A 671 -27.71 2.46 13.16
CA THR A 671 -27.08 2.53 11.83
C THR A 671 -26.67 3.95 11.50
N ARG A 672 -25.45 4.12 10.97
CA ARG A 672 -24.91 5.40 10.49
C ARG A 672 -24.31 5.16 9.12
N GLY A 673 -24.66 5.87 8.05
CA GLY A 673 -24.14 5.55 6.72
C GLY A 673 -24.43 6.58 5.65
N ARG A 674 -23.77 6.46 4.49
CA ARG A 674 -24.13 7.21 3.28
C ARG A 674 -25.40 6.59 2.66
N SER A 675 -26.29 7.41 2.09
CA SER A 675 -27.18 6.94 1.02
C SER A 675 -26.36 6.81 -0.26
N LEU A 676 -26.65 5.82 -1.10
CA LEU A 676 -25.63 5.28 -2.02
C LEU A 676 -25.74 5.73 -3.48
N GLU A 677 -26.85 6.39 -3.85
CA GLU A 677 -27.00 7.14 -5.10
C GLU A 677 -25.70 7.91 -5.43
N GLY A 678 -25.16 7.80 -6.65
CA GLY A 678 -24.04 8.63 -7.12
C GLY A 678 -22.59 8.08 -7.01
N ILE A 679 -22.32 6.97 -6.30
CA ILE A 679 -20.93 6.45 -6.15
C ILE A 679 -20.20 6.21 -7.48
N ALA A 680 -20.90 5.83 -8.55
CA ALA A 680 -20.35 5.52 -9.86
C ALA A 680 -19.59 6.67 -10.57
N VAL A 681 -19.60 7.90 -10.03
CA VAL A 681 -18.97 9.09 -10.65
C VAL A 681 -17.75 9.60 -9.85
N LEU A 682 -17.54 9.13 -8.62
CA LEU A 682 -16.48 9.64 -7.73
C LEU A 682 -15.11 9.04 -8.07
N GLN A 683 -14.10 9.88 -8.27
CA GLN A 683 -12.72 9.43 -8.50
C GLN A 683 -12.13 8.77 -7.24
N PRO A 684 -11.13 7.88 -7.37
CA PRO A 684 -10.37 7.40 -6.22
C PRO A 684 -9.72 8.57 -5.46
N ARG A 685 -9.64 8.42 -4.13
CA ARG A 685 -8.94 9.33 -3.21
C ARG A 685 -7.67 8.64 -2.72
N ASP A 686 -6.56 9.37 -2.70
CA ASP A 686 -5.27 8.81 -2.26
C ASP A 686 -5.22 8.58 -0.74
N LEU A 687 -6.01 9.35 0.01
CA LEU A 687 -6.12 9.23 1.46
C LEU A 687 -7.48 9.72 1.97
N SER A 688 -8.08 8.99 2.92
CA SER A 688 -9.28 9.40 3.65
C SER A 688 -9.03 9.36 5.16
N LEU A 689 -9.54 10.35 5.90
CA LEU A 689 -9.43 10.49 7.36
C LEU A 689 -10.84 10.60 7.94
N GLN A 690 -11.32 9.55 8.59
CA GLN A 690 -12.67 9.47 9.17
C GLN A 690 -12.59 9.71 10.68
N ILE A 691 -13.26 10.73 11.19
CA ILE A 691 -13.03 11.25 12.55
C ILE A 691 -14.34 11.42 13.33
N TYR A 692 -14.42 10.74 14.47
CA TYR A 692 -15.64 10.56 15.28
C TYR A 692 -15.41 10.89 16.77
N PRO A 693 -16.46 11.28 17.51
CA PRO A 693 -16.42 11.32 18.97
C PRO A 693 -16.06 9.96 19.57
N GLY A 694 -15.02 9.95 20.41
CA GLY A 694 -14.54 8.79 21.16
C GLY A 694 -15.00 8.79 22.61
N ILE A 695 -14.69 7.70 23.32
CA ILE A 695 -14.97 7.56 24.75
C ILE A 695 -14.22 8.66 25.54
N GLY A 696 -14.91 9.30 26.51
CA GLY A 696 -14.29 10.25 27.43
C GLY A 696 -13.92 11.62 26.84
N ASN A 697 -14.73 12.14 25.90
CA ASN A 697 -14.48 13.38 25.15
C ASN A 697 -13.15 13.37 24.34
N SER A 698 -12.69 12.19 23.92
CA SER A 698 -11.60 12.04 22.96
C SER A 698 -12.15 11.99 21.52
N TYR A 699 -11.28 11.88 20.53
CA TYR A 699 -11.66 11.61 19.14
C TYR A 699 -11.01 10.32 18.65
N GLU A 700 -11.74 9.55 17.85
CA GLU A 700 -11.22 8.40 17.13
C GLU A 700 -11.05 8.78 15.67
N CYS A 701 -9.88 8.48 15.10
CA CYS A 701 -9.52 8.76 13.72
C CYS A 701 -9.20 7.43 13.03
N VAL A 702 -9.93 7.11 11.97
CA VAL A 702 -9.64 5.99 11.08
C VAL A 702 -9.01 6.55 9.81
N VAL A 703 -7.74 6.23 9.59
CA VAL A 703 -7.00 6.59 8.38
C VAL A 703 -7.22 5.50 7.35
N CYS A 704 -8.03 5.79 6.34
CA CYS A 704 -8.41 4.87 5.28
C CYS A 704 -7.65 5.18 3.99
N GLY A 705 -6.72 4.31 3.63
CA GLY A 705 -6.12 4.22 2.29
C GLY A 705 -6.32 2.80 1.75
N PRO A 706 -5.30 2.20 1.10
CA PRO A 706 -5.30 0.76 0.78
C PRO A 706 -5.42 -0.16 2.02
N VAL A 707 -5.14 0.38 3.21
CA VAL A 707 -5.39 -0.22 4.52
C VAL A 707 -6.05 0.82 5.42
N ALA A 708 -6.83 0.37 6.42
CA ALA A 708 -7.47 1.23 7.40
C ALA A 708 -6.79 1.09 8.78
N THR A 709 -6.32 2.20 9.35
CA THR A 709 -5.68 2.24 10.68
C THR A 709 -6.49 3.14 11.62
N ARG A 710 -6.98 2.60 12.74
CA ARG A 710 -7.74 3.34 13.76
C ARG A 710 -6.81 3.78 14.90
N VAL A 711 -6.80 5.08 15.19
CA VAL A 711 -6.04 5.69 16.30
C VAL A 711 -6.93 6.60 17.15
N ARG A 712 -6.67 6.69 18.46
CA ARG A 712 -7.36 7.63 19.35
C ARG A 712 -6.57 8.93 19.47
N LEU A 713 -7.08 10.01 18.90
CA LEU A 713 -6.45 11.33 18.97
C LEU A 713 -6.56 11.87 20.41
N PRO A 714 -5.45 12.36 21.01
CA PRO A 714 -5.38 12.80 22.41
C PRO A 714 -5.89 14.24 22.59
N ILE A 715 -7.00 14.57 21.92
CA ILE A 715 -7.57 15.91 21.82
C ILE A 715 -9.02 15.88 22.34
N THR A 716 -9.47 16.99 22.92
CA THR A 716 -10.84 17.16 23.42
C THR A 716 -11.49 18.39 22.78
N PRO A 717 -12.83 18.45 22.67
CA PRO A 717 -13.51 19.53 21.94
C PRO A 717 -13.06 20.94 22.34
N GLY A 718 -13.04 21.24 23.65
CA GLY A 718 -12.59 22.56 24.14
C GLY A 718 -11.09 22.85 23.96
N LEU A 719 -10.25 21.81 23.87
CA LEU A 719 -8.83 21.98 23.55
C LEU A 719 -8.64 22.34 22.07
N ILE A 720 -9.40 21.71 21.18
CA ILE A 720 -9.40 22.02 19.75
C ILE A 720 -9.97 23.42 19.50
N ASP A 721 -11.04 23.81 20.19
CA ASP A 721 -11.65 25.14 20.10
C ASP A 721 -10.61 26.23 20.42
N THR A 722 -9.86 26.03 21.51
CA THR A 722 -8.71 26.88 21.89
C THR A 722 -7.64 26.95 20.80
N PHE A 723 -7.32 25.83 20.13
CA PHE A 723 -6.32 25.81 19.05
C PHE A 723 -6.81 26.51 17.78
N ILE A 724 -8.08 26.37 17.41
CA ILE A 724 -8.67 27.03 16.25
C ILE A 724 -8.73 28.54 16.48
N VAL A 725 -9.20 28.99 17.66
CA VAL A 725 -9.20 30.42 18.02
C VAL A 725 -7.78 31.00 17.96
N GLY A 726 -6.78 30.25 18.45
CA GLY A 726 -5.36 30.62 18.31
C GLY A 726 -4.91 30.75 16.86
N ALA A 727 -5.25 29.76 16.02
CA ALA A 727 -4.91 29.76 14.60
C ALA A 727 -5.57 30.92 13.84
N ARG A 728 -6.86 31.20 14.09
CA ARG A 728 -7.57 32.37 13.55
C ARG A 728 -6.91 33.68 13.97
N ALA A 729 -6.51 33.81 15.23
CA ALA A 729 -5.79 34.98 15.72
C ALA A 729 -4.41 35.16 15.06
N ASP A 730 -3.70 34.07 14.73
CA ASP A 730 -2.43 34.12 14.00
C ASP A 730 -2.64 34.46 12.51
N LEU A 731 -3.66 33.90 11.84
CA LEU A 731 -4.04 34.31 10.48
C LEU A 731 -4.38 35.81 10.41
N MET A 732 -5.11 36.33 11.39
CA MET A 732 -5.44 37.76 11.46
C MET A 732 -4.20 38.66 11.58
N LYS A 733 -3.04 38.17 12.06
CA LYS A 733 -1.78 38.93 12.04
C LYS A 733 -1.23 39.11 10.63
N VAL A 734 -1.51 38.18 9.72
CA VAL A 734 -1.20 38.32 8.29
C VAL A 734 -2.17 39.31 7.64
N VAL A 735 -3.48 39.15 7.85
CA VAL A 735 -4.51 40.06 7.32
C VAL A 735 -4.26 41.51 7.78
N MET A 736 -3.80 41.70 9.01
CA MET A 736 -3.50 43.00 9.63
C MET A 736 -2.03 43.40 9.52
N TYR A 737 -1.22 42.72 8.70
CA TYR A 737 0.20 43.05 8.54
C TYR A 737 0.37 44.45 7.90
N GLN A 738 1.13 45.30 8.57
CA GLN A 738 1.41 46.67 8.16
C GLN A 738 2.83 46.82 7.59
N ASP A 739 2.97 47.64 6.54
CA ASP A 739 4.28 48.15 6.11
C ASP A 739 4.88 49.15 7.11
N ALA A 740 6.12 49.58 6.88
CA ALA A 740 6.79 50.61 7.67
C ALA A 740 6.11 52.00 7.61
N GLN A 741 5.07 52.17 6.79
CA GLN A 741 4.25 53.35 6.64
C GLN A 741 2.83 53.16 7.25
N GLY A 742 2.60 52.07 7.98
CA GLY A 742 1.34 51.77 8.68
C GLY A 742 0.21 51.30 7.77
N LYS A 743 0.48 50.90 6.52
CA LYS A 743 -0.54 50.44 5.58
C LYS A 743 -0.72 48.93 5.65
N TYR A 744 -1.96 48.49 5.81
CA TYR A 744 -2.33 47.07 5.67
C TYR A 744 -2.12 46.60 4.24
N LEU A 745 -1.07 45.82 3.99
CA LEU A 745 -0.68 45.41 2.63
C LEU A 745 -1.72 44.46 2.01
N PHE A 746 -2.04 43.38 2.73
CA PHE A 746 -3.01 42.35 2.32
C PHE A 746 -4.45 42.86 2.14
N GLN A 747 -4.77 44.07 2.60
CA GLN A 747 -6.11 44.67 2.46
C GLN A 747 -6.23 45.65 1.29
N ARG A 748 -5.11 46.11 0.71
CA ARG A 748 -5.07 47.21 -0.27
C ARG A 748 -4.84 46.77 -1.71
N GLY A 749 -4.29 45.58 -1.92
CA GLY A 749 -3.96 45.04 -3.23
C GLY A 749 -3.93 43.52 -3.20
N ILE A 750 -4.01 42.90 -4.39
CA ILE A 750 -3.74 41.48 -4.54
C ILE A 750 -2.24 41.20 -4.64
N ASP A 751 -1.46 42.12 -5.23
CA ASP A 751 0.00 42.02 -5.34
C ASP A 751 0.68 42.36 -4.01
N ILE A 752 1.36 41.37 -3.43
CA ILE A 752 2.04 41.45 -2.13
C ILE A 752 3.56 41.48 -2.33
N PRO A 753 4.29 42.44 -1.74
CA PRO A 753 5.75 42.45 -1.77
C PRO A 753 6.35 41.23 -1.06
N GLN A 754 7.44 40.67 -1.62
CA GLN A 754 8.08 39.45 -1.10
C GLN A 754 8.38 39.49 0.42
N GLU A 755 8.79 40.64 0.97
CA GLU A 755 9.02 40.79 2.41
C GLU A 755 7.76 40.46 3.25
N ALA A 756 6.59 40.88 2.79
CA ALA A 756 5.32 40.59 3.44
C ALA A 756 4.88 39.13 3.20
N THR A 757 5.17 38.57 2.02
CA THR A 757 4.96 37.14 1.71
C THR A 757 5.82 36.24 2.62
N ASP A 758 7.10 36.57 2.81
CA ASP A 758 8.02 35.83 3.69
C ASP A 758 7.58 35.91 5.15
N LYS A 759 7.02 37.06 5.57
CA LYS A 759 6.42 37.23 6.91
C LYS A 759 5.14 36.42 7.07
N ALA A 760 4.29 36.38 6.04
CA ALA A 760 3.12 35.50 6.02
C ALA A 760 3.53 34.02 6.14
N LEU A 761 4.55 33.57 5.38
CA LEU A 761 5.09 32.21 5.45
C LEU A 761 5.55 31.87 6.87
N GLN A 762 6.32 32.74 7.52
CA GLN A 762 6.79 32.55 8.89
C GLN A 762 5.65 32.40 9.90
N ILE A 763 4.61 33.23 9.80
CA ILE A 763 3.45 33.19 10.71
C ILE A 763 2.60 31.94 10.45
N MET A 764 2.23 31.70 9.18
CA MET A 764 1.33 30.62 8.79
C MET A 764 1.97 29.24 8.98
N ALA A 765 3.26 29.06 8.64
CA ALA A 765 3.94 27.77 8.78
C ALA A 765 4.06 27.38 10.25
N ARG A 766 4.41 28.33 11.12
CA ARG A 766 4.44 28.10 12.58
C ARG A 766 3.05 27.73 13.12
N THR A 767 2.01 28.39 12.64
CA THR A 767 0.61 28.10 13.03
C THR A 767 0.19 26.69 12.60
N GLY A 768 0.41 26.35 11.33
CA GLY A 768 0.09 25.04 10.75
C GLY A 768 0.88 23.89 11.38
N ALA A 769 2.16 24.10 11.68
CA ALA A 769 3.01 23.09 12.31
C ALA A 769 2.63 22.87 13.79
N LEU A 770 2.22 23.93 14.49
CA LEU A 770 1.67 23.80 15.85
C LEU A 770 0.35 23.01 15.84
N LEU A 771 -0.57 23.29 14.90
CA LEU A 771 -1.78 22.48 14.74
C LEU A 771 -1.46 21.01 14.48
N MET A 772 -0.56 20.71 13.53
CA MET A 772 -0.12 19.34 13.23
C MET A 772 0.45 18.62 14.46
N MET A 773 1.39 19.28 15.16
CA MET A 773 1.99 18.76 16.39
C MET A 773 0.93 18.53 17.49
N LYS A 774 -0.05 19.41 17.63
CA LYS A 774 -1.12 19.24 18.63
C LYS A 774 -2.06 18.08 18.34
N LEU A 775 -2.26 17.74 17.07
CA LEU A 775 -3.14 16.64 16.66
C LEU A 775 -2.48 15.27 16.80
N PHE A 776 -1.24 15.12 16.35
CA PHE A 776 -0.59 13.80 16.23
C PHE A 776 0.64 13.60 17.12
N GLU A 777 1.22 14.67 17.67
CA GLU A 777 2.48 14.64 18.44
C GLU A 777 2.28 15.18 19.88
N GLY A 778 1.03 15.34 20.32
CA GLY A 778 0.69 15.87 21.64
C GLY A 778 1.12 14.98 22.80
N ALA A 779 1.18 15.54 24.01
CA ALA A 779 1.67 14.84 25.22
C ALA A 779 0.85 13.61 25.68
N GLY A 780 -0.30 13.36 25.05
CA GLY A 780 -1.10 12.14 25.25
C GLY A 780 -1.14 11.20 24.04
N ALA A 781 -0.42 11.50 22.95
CA ALA A 781 -0.38 10.63 21.77
C ALA A 781 0.32 9.30 22.11
N GLY A 782 -0.27 8.19 21.67
CA GLY A 782 0.44 6.91 21.57
C GLY A 782 1.40 6.89 20.38
N ASP A 783 2.18 5.82 20.26
CA ASP A 783 3.11 5.68 19.13
C ASP A 783 2.37 5.50 17.79
N ASP A 784 1.20 4.87 17.79
CA ASP A 784 0.35 4.73 16.59
C ASP A 784 -0.15 6.10 16.07
N VAL A 785 -0.53 6.99 16.98
CA VAL A 785 -0.97 8.36 16.65
C VAL A 785 0.21 9.16 16.07
N ARG A 786 1.41 9.01 16.64
CA ARG A 786 2.64 9.60 16.10
C ARG A 786 3.03 9.00 14.74
N ALA A 787 2.84 7.71 14.53
CA ALA A 787 3.10 7.03 13.26
C ALA A 787 2.17 7.57 12.16
N VAL A 788 0.87 7.73 12.44
CA VAL A 788 -0.06 8.41 11.54
C VAL A 788 0.39 9.83 11.22
N GLY A 789 0.78 10.62 12.23
CA GLY A 789 1.31 11.97 12.03
C GLY A 789 2.55 12.02 11.14
N LYS A 790 3.48 11.08 11.34
CA LYS A 790 4.70 10.94 10.53
C LYS A 790 4.38 10.54 9.09
N ALA A 791 3.48 9.57 8.88
CA ALA A 791 3.04 9.14 7.56
C ALA A 791 2.36 10.28 6.79
N LEU A 792 1.48 11.04 7.45
CA LEU A 792 0.87 12.26 6.89
C LEU A 792 1.92 13.27 6.43
N ARG A 793 2.95 13.55 7.26
CA ARG A 793 4.06 14.46 6.89
C ARG A 793 4.89 13.92 5.71
N GLN A 794 5.19 12.62 5.70
CA GLN A 794 6.03 11.99 4.67
C GLN A 794 5.33 12.00 3.30
N LEU A 795 4.08 11.53 3.23
CA LEU A 795 3.30 11.49 2.00
C LEU A 795 3.02 12.89 1.43
N SER A 796 2.80 13.88 2.32
CA SER A 796 2.49 15.24 1.89
C SER A 796 3.69 16.11 1.52
N THR A 797 4.89 15.80 2.01
CA THR A 797 6.11 16.54 1.64
C THR A 797 6.88 15.94 0.46
N ASP A 798 6.64 14.68 0.08
CA ASP A 798 7.30 14.04 -1.08
C ASP A 798 7.10 14.87 -2.37
N PRO A 799 8.18 15.39 -3.01
CA PRO A 799 8.11 16.22 -4.21
C PRO A 799 7.42 15.56 -5.41
N ARG A 800 7.28 14.23 -5.43
CA ARG A 800 6.68 13.46 -6.53
C ARG A 800 5.15 13.32 -6.42
N LEU A 801 4.56 13.55 -5.24
CA LEU A 801 3.15 13.24 -4.97
C LEU A 801 2.25 14.49 -4.98
N ARG A 802 1.01 14.31 -5.45
CA ARG A 802 -0.08 15.30 -5.41
C ARG A 802 -1.38 14.59 -5.02
N LEU A 803 -1.65 14.56 -3.71
CA LEU A 803 -2.72 13.78 -3.10
C LEU A 803 -4.09 14.47 -3.24
N LYS A 804 -5.14 13.67 -3.40
CA LYS A 804 -6.53 13.96 -3.02
C LYS A 804 -6.79 13.41 -1.62
N ILE A 805 -6.86 14.30 -0.64
CA ILE A 805 -7.09 14.00 0.78
C ILE A 805 -8.54 14.31 1.14
N GLN A 806 -9.28 13.29 1.57
CA GLN A 806 -10.65 13.41 2.06
C GLN A 806 -10.68 13.42 3.58
N ILE A 807 -11.27 14.45 4.18
CA ILE A 807 -11.56 14.48 5.62
C ILE A 807 -13.05 14.26 5.82
N VAL A 808 -13.43 13.23 6.56
CA VAL A 808 -14.82 12.96 6.96
C VAL A 808 -14.90 13.13 8.48
N ALA A 809 -15.60 14.14 8.98
CA ALA A 809 -15.63 14.41 10.42
C ALA A 809 -17.02 14.73 10.95
N GLU A 810 -17.38 14.15 12.09
CA GLU A 810 -18.67 14.41 12.78
C GLU A 810 -18.58 15.67 13.65
N THR A 811 -17.44 15.94 14.30
CA THR A 811 -17.25 17.12 15.18
C THR A 811 -15.80 17.63 15.27
N LEU A 812 -15.03 17.63 14.17
CA LEU A 812 -13.62 18.12 14.17
C LEU A 812 -13.31 19.18 13.08
N PRO A 813 -13.76 20.44 13.25
CA PRO A 813 -13.60 21.51 12.26
C PRO A 813 -12.23 22.20 12.33
N ILE A 814 -11.20 21.57 11.76
CA ILE A 814 -9.84 22.12 11.74
C ILE A 814 -9.53 22.68 10.35
N PRO A 815 -8.77 23.79 10.23
CA PRO A 815 -8.31 24.29 8.93
C PRO A 815 -7.24 23.37 8.33
N TRP A 816 -7.64 22.21 7.78
CA TRP A 816 -6.72 21.18 7.25
C TRP A 816 -5.82 21.72 6.14
N SER A 817 -6.32 22.65 5.31
CA SER A 817 -5.52 23.36 4.30
C SER A 817 -4.32 24.11 4.88
N LEU A 818 -4.41 24.60 6.13
CA LEU A 818 -3.37 25.38 6.81
C LEU A 818 -2.31 24.50 7.50
N LEU A 819 -2.51 23.18 7.61
CA LEU A 819 -1.53 22.29 8.23
C LEU A 819 -0.20 22.34 7.46
N TYR A 820 0.87 22.64 8.18
CA TYR A 820 2.23 22.75 7.65
C TYR A 820 3.04 21.53 8.08
N MET A 821 3.49 20.78 7.08
CA MET A 821 4.02 19.43 7.26
C MET A 821 5.55 19.37 7.32
N GLY A 822 6.23 20.41 6.84
CA GLY A 822 7.69 20.55 6.88
C GLY A 822 8.25 20.95 8.25
N ASP A 823 9.57 21.07 8.32
CA ASP A 823 10.28 21.54 9.52
C ASP A 823 10.10 23.06 9.73
N VAL A 824 9.90 23.46 10.99
CA VAL A 824 9.80 24.86 11.44
C VAL A 824 10.82 25.21 12.53
N SER A 825 11.79 24.33 12.79
CA SER A 825 12.87 24.51 13.77
C SER A 825 13.89 25.60 13.38
N GLY A 826 13.83 26.08 12.13
CA GLY A 826 14.79 27.04 11.57
C GLY A 826 16.05 26.40 10.95
N LYS A 827 16.15 25.06 10.94
CA LYS A 827 17.26 24.33 10.30
C LYS A 827 17.13 24.23 8.78
N VAL A 828 15.89 24.21 8.28
CA VAL A 828 15.54 24.11 6.85
C VAL A 828 14.76 25.37 6.47
N PRO A 829 14.96 25.94 5.26
CA PRO A 829 14.11 27.01 4.75
C PRO A 829 12.63 26.60 4.74
N LEU A 830 11.74 27.55 5.05
CA LEU A 830 10.31 27.33 4.90
C LEU A 830 9.93 27.32 3.41
N ASP A 831 8.97 26.49 3.03
CA ASP A 831 8.45 26.39 1.66
C ASP A 831 6.92 26.29 1.69
N TRP A 832 6.25 27.06 0.84
CA TRP A 832 4.81 27.01 0.65
C TRP A 832 4.29 25.63 0.22
N ASN A 833 5.09 24.83 -0.49
CA ASN A 833 4.70 23.46 -0.89
C ASN A 833 4.49 22.51 0.31
N ASN A 834 4.93 22.88 1.51
CA ASN A 834 4.72 22.11 2.74
C ASN A 834 3.36 22.36 3.42
N PHE A 835 2.54 23.30 2.94
CA PHE A 835 1.13 23.39 3.36
C PHE A 835 0.27 22.40 2.58
N LEU A 836 -0.58 21.63 3.27
CA LEU A 836 -1.49 20.71 2.59
C LEU A 836 -2.31 21.43 1.50
N GLY A 837 -2.87 22.59 1.82
CA GLY A 837 -3.74 23.33 0.89
C GLY A 837 -3.05 23.98 -0.30
N MET A 838 -1.72 24.16 -0.29
CA MET A 838 -0.97 24.74 -1.42
C MET A 838 -0.51 23.69 -2.45
N ARG A 839 -0.49 22.42 -2.03
CA ARG A 839 0.07 21.31 -2.82
C ARG A 839 -0.96 20.25 -3.18
N HIS A 840 -1.85 19.94 -2.25
CA HIS A 840 -2.79 18.81 -2.33
C HIS A 840 -4.22 19.30 -2.43
N ILE A 841 -5.09 18.48 -3.01
CA ILE A 841 -6.53 18.70 -2.96
C ILE A 841 -7.00 18.20 -1.61
N VAL A 842 -7.59 19.10 -0.81
CA VAL A 842 -8.14 18.79 0.52
C VAL A 842 -9.64 19.06 0.49
N GLU A 843 -10.44 17.99 0.50
CA GLU A 843 -11.89 18.06 0.65
C GLU A 843 -12.29 17.75 2.09
N GLN A 844 -13.24 18.51 2.63
CA GLN A 844 -13.88 18.20 3.91
C GLN A 844 -15.34 17.83 3.65
N ILE A 845 -15.77 16.68 4.16
CA ILE A 845 -17.12 16.17 4.04
C ILE A 845 -17.69 16.08 5.46
N PRO A 846 -18.52 17.05 5.88
CA PRO A 846 -19.31 16.94 7.10
C PRO A 846 -20.13 15.64 7.08
N LEU A 847 -20.18 14.92 8.20
CA LEU A 847 -21.08 13.78 8.39
C LEU A 847 -22.54 14.28 8.55
N GLN A 848 -23.13 14.73 7.44
CA GLN A 848 -24.56 15.05 7.35
C GLN A 848 -25.42 13.82 7.62
N ASN A 849 -26.57 14.01 8.25
CA ASN A 849 -27.58 12.95 8.33
C ASN A 849 -29.01 13.50 8.11
N PRO A 850 -29.66 13.22 6.97
CA PRO A 850 -29.19 12.44 5.80
C PRO A 850 -28.44 13.30 4.79
N MET A 851 -27.41 12.72 4.16
CA MET A 851 -26.79 13.30 2.95
C MET A 851 -27.82 13.46 1.84
N ALA A 852 -28.13 14.69 1.44
CA ALA A 852 -29.17 14.96 0.43
C ALA A 852 -28.63 15.01 -1.01
N VAL A 853 -27.30 15.03 -1.18
CA VAL A 853 -26.64 15.31 -2.46
C VAL A 853 -25.40 14.44 -2.60
N MET A 854 -25.28 13.72 -3.73
CA MET A 854 -24.24 12.70 -3.93
C MET A 854 -23.60 12.69 -5.32
N GLU A 855 -24.28 13.20 -6.37
CA GLU A 855 -23.78 13.20 -7.75
C GLU A 855 -22.79 14.37 -7.93
N PRO A 856 -21.49 14.24 -8.22
CA PRO A 856 -20.58 15.40 -8.29
C PRO A 856 -20.96 16.44 -9.36
N GLU A 857 -21.79 16.06 -10.32
CA GLU A 857 -22.20 16.95 -11.41
C GLU A 857 -23.30 17.94 -10.99
N ILE A 858 -23.11 19.21 -11.37
CA ILE A 858 -24.16 20.23 -11.37
C ILE A 858 -24.63 20.41 -12.81
N ALA A 859 -25.84 19.92 -13.10
CA ALA A 859 -26.43 19.98 -14.43
C ALA A 859 -26.70 21.45 -14.85
N SER A 860 -26.02 21.92 -15.90
CA SER A 860 -26.21 23.28 -16.44
C SER A 860 -27.25 23.35 -17.55
N ALA A 861 -27.71 22.20 -18.06
CA ALA A 861 -28.75 22.11 -19.08
C ALA A 861 -30.13 21.83 -18.45
N PRO A 862 -31.21 22.50 -18.90
CA PRO A 862 -31.26 23.53 -19.94
C PRO A 862 -30.75 24.91 -19.47
N GLN A 863 -30.67 25.16 -18.16
CA GLN A 863 -30.15 26.40 -17.60
C GLN A 863 -29.67 26.20 -16.15
N LEU A 864 -28.47 26.69 -15.82
CA LEU A 864 -27.90 26.69 -14.47
C LEU A 864 -28.56 27.78 -13.60
N SER A 865 -29.14 27.43 -12.47
CA SER A 865 -29.78 28.39 -11.55
C SER A 865 -28.84 28.87 -10.45
N VAL A 866 -28.63 30.18 -10.38
CA VAL A 866 -27.72 30.84 -9.43
C VAL A 866 -28.48 31.90 -8.67
N SER A 867 -28.36 31.92 -7.33
CA SER A 867 -28.86 33.03 -6.52
C SER A 867 -27.74 33.90 -5.96
N LEU A 868 -27.98 35.21 -5.98
CA LEU A 868 -27.10 36.23 -5.43
C LEU A 868 -27.76 36.82 -4.19
N ASN A 869 -27.07 36.73 -3.06
CA ASN A 869 -27.59 37.11 -1.75
C ASN A 869 -26.56 38.06 -1.14
N PHE A 870 -26.57 39.31 -1.61
CA PHE A 870 -25.46 40.27 -1.44
C PHE A 870 -25.87 41.48 -0.59
N ASN A 871 -24.97 41.93 0.29
CA ASN A 871 -25.19 43.15 1.06
C ASN A 871 -24.86 44.41 0.25
N ALA A 872 -25.91 45.06 -0.28
CA ALA A 872 -25.81 46.28 -1.07
C ALA A 872 -25.16 47.48 -0.33
N GLY A 873 -25.05 47.44 1.00
CA GLY A 873 -24.39 48.46 1.81
C GLY A 873 -22.86 48.42 1.75
N ILE A 874 -22.24 47.28 1.40
CA ILE A 874 -20.77 47.10 1.44
C ILE A 874 -20.04 48.15 0.58
N ASP A 875 -20.54 48.41 -0.63
CA ASP A 875 -19.88 49.32 -1.58
C ASP A 875 -19.89 50.77 -1.08
N ALA A 876 -20.98 51.18 -0.43
CA ALA A 876 -21.11 52.49 0.22
C ALA A 876 -20.27 52.59 1.50
N GLN A 877 -20.19 51.51 2.29
CA GLN A 877 -19.40 51.44 3.52
C GLN A 877 -17.89 51.44 3.26
N MET A 878 -17.43 50.80 2.18
CA MET A 878 -16.00 50.68 1.83
C MET A 878 -15.52 51.64 0.75
N GLY A 879 -16.41 52.31 0.03
CA GLY A 879 -16.08 53.28 -1.01
C GLY A 879 -15.50 52.65 -2.29
N ALA A 880 -15.92 51.43 -2.63
CA ALA A 880 -15.41 50.63 -3.75
C ALA A 880 -16.52 49.75 -4.36
N ASP A 881 -16.29 49.21 -5.56
CA ASP A 881 -17.28 48.49 -6.38
C ASP A 881 -17.31 46.96 -6.12
N PHE A 882 -17.22 46.53 -4.86
CA PHE A 882 -17.09 45.12 -4.52
C PHE A 882 -18.32 44.29 -4.93
N VAL A 883 -19.49 44.63 -4.40
CA VAL A 883 -20.76 43.96 -4.70
C VAL A 883 -21.26 44.27 -6.11
N GLN A 884 -21.11 45.52 -6.56
CA GLN A 884 -21.51 45.93 -7.91
C GLN A 884 -20.78 45.12 -8.99
N SER A 885 -19.46 44.91 -8.86
CA SER A 885 -18.69 44.11 -9.82
C SER A 885 -19.09 42.63 -9.82
N GLN A 886 -19.37 42.04 -8.65
CA GLN A 886 -19.87 40.67 -8.55
C GLN A 886 -21.26 40.53 -9.19
N ARG A 887 -22.16 41.49 -8.97
CA ARG A 887 -23.49 41.50 -9.62
C ARG A 887 -23.36 41.66 -11.14
N ALA A 888 -22.42 42.48 -11.62
CA ALA A 888 -22.15 42.65 -13.04
C ALA A 888 -21.60 41.37 -13.69
N PHE A 889 -20.66 40.68 -13.05
CA PHE A 889 -20.08 39.40 -13.49
C PHE A 889 -21.15 38.34 -13.79
N TRP A 890 -22.16 38.21 -12.92
CA TRP A 890 -23.25 37.26 -13.08
C TRP A 890 -24.31 37.73 -14.08
N THR A 891 -24.63 39.02 -14.10
CA THR A 891 -25.57 39.61 -15.07
C THR A 891 -25.08 39.44 -16.51
N ASP A 892 -23.79 39.67 -16.74
CA ASP A 892 -23.10 39.50 -18.02
C ASP A 892 -23.21 38.05 -18.53
N ARG A 893 -22.99 37.09 -17.62
CA ARG A 893 -23.09 35.64 -17.91
C ARG A 893 -24.51 35.20 -18.20
N ALA A 894 -25.49 35.64 -17.43
CA ALA A 894 -26.91 35.35 -17.68
C ALA A 894 -27.39 35.77 -19.09
N GLY A 895 -26.75 36.77 -19.69
CA GLY A 895 -27.02 37.22 -21.05
C GLY A 895 -26.24 36.50 -22.17
N ARG A 896 -25.30 35.59 -21.85
CA ARG A 896 -24.41 34.94 -22.83
C ARG A 896 -24.33 33.42 -22.74
N ILE A 897 -24.22 32.89 -21.53
CA ILE A 897 -24.09 31.46 -21.24
C ILE A 897 -25.29 31.04 -20.38
N GLY A 898 -25.77 29.80 -20.53
CA GLY A 898 -27.08 29.34 -20.03
C GLY A 898 -27.25 29.37 -18.50
N VAL A 899 -27.35 30.56 -17.90
CA VAL A 899 -27.41 30.82 -16.47
C VAL A 899 -28.65 31.65 -16.16
N ARG A 900 -29.39 31.31 -15.11
CA ARG A 900 -30.49 32.09 -14.53
C ARG A 900 -30.00 32.70 -13.23
N VAL A 901 -30.02 34.02 -13.14
CA VAL A 901 -29.62 34.74 -11.94
C VAL A 901 -30.86 35.24 -11.20
N THR A 902 -31.03 34.78 -9.96
CA THR A 902 -32.07 35.24 -9.03
C THR A 902 -31.40 36.12 -7.97
N ASP A 903 -31.67 37.41 -7.98
CA ASP A 903 -31.05 38.36 -7.05
C ASP A 903 -31.98 38.62 -5.86
N ARG A 904 -31.53 38.30 -4.64
CA ARG A 904 -32.29 38.46 -3.39
C ARG A 904 -31.62 39.52 -2.53
N ALA A 905 -32.28 40.68 -2.43
CA ALA A 905 -31.73 41.87 -1.80
C ALA A 905 -32.15 42.06 -0.34
N THR A 906 -33.07 41.24 0.18
CA THR A 906 -33.57 41.36 1.56
C THR A 906 -33.44 40.06 2.35
N PRO A 907 -33.35 40.14 3.70
CA PRO A 907 -33.49 39.00 4.60
C PRO A 907 -34.74 38.17 4.34
N ASP A 908 -35.89 38.81 4.09
CA ASP A 908 -37.17 38.12 3.89
C ASP A 908 -37.20 37.32 2.58
N ASP A 909 -36.66 37.88 1.48
CA ASP A 909 -36.53 37.16 0.20
C ASP A 909 -35.63 35.92 0.36
N PHE A 910 -34.52 36.08 1.09
CA PHE A 910 -33.55 35.01 1.33
C PHE A 910 -34.13 33.89 2.19
N ILE A 911 -34.72 34.25 3.33
CA ILE A 911 -35.33 33.30 4.27
C ILE A 911 -36.55 32.62 3.63
N GLY A 912 -37.35 33.37 2.87
CA GLY A 912 -38.47 32.83 2.10
C GLY A 912 -38.03 31.77 1.09
N ALA A 913 -36.93 32.01 0.36
CA ALA A 913 -36.36 31.01 -0.55
C ALA A 913 -35.76 29.80 0.19
N LEU A 914 -35.15 29.99 1.36
CA LEU A 914 -34.69 28.87 2.20
C LEU A 914 -35.84 28.03 2.79
N GLY A 915 -37.01 28.65 3.01
CA GLY A 915 -38.23 27.99 3.45
C GLY A 915 -39.10 27.42 2.33
N ASP A 916 -38.74 27.63 1.06
CA ASP A 916 -39.48 27.10 -0.10
C ASP A 916 -38.78 25.84 -0.66
N PRO A 917 -39.39 24.64 -0.53
CA PRO A 917 -38.82 23.42 -1.07
C PRO A 917 -38.80 23.38 -2.61
N GLN A 918 -39.46 24.33 -3.30
CA GLN A 918 -39.40 24.47 -4.76
C GLN A 918 -38.24 25.37 -5.24
N THR A 919 -37.44 25.94 -4.34
CA THR A 919 -36.29 26.79 -4.70
C THR A 919 -35.31 26.03 -5.60
N PRO A 920 -35.09 26.47 -6.85
CA PRO A 920 -34.33 25.73 -7.85
C PRO A 920 -32.83 26.07 -7.86
N ASP A 921 -32.34 26.76 -6.83
CA ASP A 921 -30.96 27.26 -6.76
C ASP A 921 -29.94 26.10 -6.76
N GLN A 922 -29.04 26.10 -7.75
CA GLN A 922 -27.94 25.12 -7.89
C GLN A 922 -26.59 25.71 -7.46
N ILE A 923 -26.47 27.04 -7.46
CA ILE A 923 -25.43 27.79 -6.77
C ILE A 923 -26.11 28.86 -5.93
N LEU A 924 -25.72 28.97 -4.66
CA LEU A 924 -26.18 30.01 -3.75
C LEU A 924 -24.95 30.83 -3.32
N TYR A 925 -24.81 32.03 -3.87
CA TYR A 925 -23.67 32.90 -3.60
C TYR A 925 -24.06 34.01 -2.61
N LEU A 926 -23.33 34.07 -1.51
CA LEU A 926 -23.42 35.07 -0.44
C LEU A 926 -22.18 35.97 -0.51
N TYR A 927 -22.41 37.29 -0.50
CA TYR A 927 -21.36 38.32 -0.39
C TYR A 927 -21.83 39.37 0.62
N CYS A 928 -21.50 39.16 1.89
CA CYS A 928 -22.14 39.83 3.01
C CYS A 928 -21.20 39.97 4.21
N HIS A 929 -21.65 40.67 5.25
CA HIS A 929 -20.98 40.59 6.55
C HIS A 929 -21.48 39.37 7.31
N ALA A 930 -20.61 38.77 8.11
CA ALA A 930 -20.98 37.74 9.06
C ALA A 930 -20.31 38.02 10.41
N VAL A 931 -21.00 37.61 11.47
CA VAL A 931 -20.54 37.69 12.86
C VAL A 931 -20.74 36.31 13.47
N SER A 932 -19.65 35.64 13.80
CA SER A 932 -19.68 34.36 14.49
C SER A 932 -19.74 34.55 16.02
N LYS A 933 -20.27 33.56 16.75
CA LYS A 933 -20.36 33.57 18.21
C LYS A 933 -19.91 32.26 18.86
N GLY A 934 -18.92 32.38 19.75
CA GLY A 934 -18.40 31.26 20.54
C GLY A 934 -19.33 30.84 21.68
N LEU A 935 -19.11 29.66 22.26
CA LEU A 935 -19.98 29.10 23.32
C LEU A 935 -19.98 29.90 24.62
N THR A 936 -18.91 30.63 24.90
CA THR A 936 -18.78 31.48 26.09
C THR A 936 -19.30 32.90 25.87
N GLU A 937 -19.75 33.23 24.65
CA GLU A 937 -20.34 34.52 24.33
C GLU A 937 -21.86 34.53 24.50
N ALA A 938 -22.41 35.72 24.77
CA ALA A 938 -23.84 35.89 24.99
C ALA A 938 -24.67 35.50 23.75
N GLY A 939 -25.58 34.53 23.92
CA GLY A 939 -26.40 33.97 22.85
C GLY A 939 -25.85 32.67 22.24
N GLY A 940 -24.58 32.34 22.48
CA GLY A 940 -23.94 31.12 21.96
C GLY A 940 -23.89 31.04 20.42
N PRO A 941 -23.61 29.85 19.85
CA PRO A 941 -23.49 29.65 18.41
C PRO A 941 -24.73 30.11 17.62
N GLY A 942 -25.93 29.89 18.14
CA GLY A 942 -27.20 30.31 17.53
C GLY A 942 -27.36 31.83 17.33
N ALA A 943 -26.56 32.66 18.02
CA ALA A 943 -26.49 34.10 17.81
C ALA A 943 -25.49 34.53 16.71
N SER A 944 -24.79 33.58 16.08
CA SER A 944 -24.02 33.85 14.86
C SER A 944 -24.96 34.34 13.77
N SER A 945 -24.57 35.38 13.03
CA SER A 945 -25.47 36.10 12.13
C SER A 945 -24.85 36.51 10.78
N LEU A 946 -25.68 36.55 9.74
CA LEU A 946 -25.39 37.10 8.42
C LEU A 946 -26.09 38.45 8.26
N ALA A 947 -25.40 39.46 7.72
CA ALA A 947 -25.99 40.76 7.39
C ALA A 947 -26.17 40.89 5.87
N LEU A 948 -27.37 40.66 5.35
CA LEU A 948 -27.71 40.91 3.93
C LEU A 948 -28.06 42.37 3.64
N ASN A 949 -28.26 43.17 4.69
CA ASN A 949 -28.45 44.62 4.66
C ASN A 949 -27.95 45.16 6.02
N GLU A 950 -28.61 46.15 6.62
CA GLU A 950 -28.32 46.62 7.99
C GLU A 950 -28.97 45.72 9.08
N GLU A 951 -29.74 44.71 8.70
CA GLU A 951 -30.38 43.73 9.60
C GLU A 951 -29.51 42.47 9.71
N LEU A 952 -29.39 41.95 10.94
CA LEU A 952 -28.67 40.72 11.25
C LEU A 952 -29.64 39.54 11.29
N ILE A 953 -29.40 38.52 10.46
CA ILE A 953 -30.13 37.26 10.44
C ILE A 953 -29.34 36.26 11.26
N SER A 954 -29.79 35.91 12.47
CA SER A 954 -29.12 34.88 13.28
C SER A 954 -29.42 33.46 12.81
N LEU A 955 -28.59 32.49 13.20
CA LEU A 955 -28.88 31.07 13.01
C LEU A 955 -30.23 30.69 13.67
N ASN A 956 -30.54 31.25 14.84
CA ASN A 956 -31.86 31.06 15.48
C ASN A 956 -33.02 31.59 14.61
N ASP A 957 -32.86 32.74 13.94
CA ASP A 957 -33.89 33.27 13.02
C ASP A 957 -34.07 32.37 11.81
N LEU A 958 -32.96 31.82 11.28
CA LEU A 958 -32.98 30.85 10.20
C LEU A 958 -33.68 29.55 10.62
N GLU A 959 -33.40 29.02 11.81
CA GLU A 959 -34.06 27.81 12.31
C GLU A 959 -35.56 27.98 12.55
N LEU A 960 -35.99 29.15 13.04
CA LEU A 960 -37.40 29.43 13.29
C LEU A 960 -38.20 29.70 12.01
N ARG A 961 -37.58 30.32 10.99
CA ARG A 961 -38.28 30.83 9.80
C ARG A 961 -38.04 30.00 8.53
N ALA A 962 -36.94 29.25 8.48
CA ALA A 962 -36.58 28.31 7.43
C ALA A 962 -35.98 27.04 8.08
N PRO A 963 -36.82 26.23 8.77
CA PRO A 963 -36.36 25.11 9.60
C PRO A 963 -35.65 24.02 8.79
N ARG A 964 -34.70 23.30 9.42
CA ARG A 964 -33.76 22.39 8.75
C ARG A 964 -34.44 21.18 8.06
N ASP A 965 -35.68 20.85 8.43
CA ASP A 965 -36.50 19.79 7.81
C ASP A 965 -37.02 20.15 6.41
N VAL A 966 -37.17 21.45 6.10
CA VAL A 966 -37.48 21.92 4.74
C VAL A 966 -36.19 21.99 3.92
N ARG A 967 -36.06 21.09 2.93
CA ARG A 967 -34.87 20.97 2.07
C ARG A 967 -35.02 21.69 0.73
N LEU A 968 -33.88 22.14 0.21
CA LEU A 968 -33.74 22.83 -1.07
C LEU A 968 -33.71 21.84 -2.24
N ALA A 969 -34.70 21.90 -3.15
CA ALA A 969 -34.74 21.01 -4.32
C ALA A 969 -33.55 21.18 -5.28
N GLY A 970 -33.00 22.40 -5.41
CA GLY A 970 -31.87 22.68 -6.30
C GLY A 970 -30.51 22.11 -5.85
N LYS A 971 -30.42 21.54 -4.63
CA LYS A 971 -29.20 20.94 -4.06
C LYS A 971 -27.94 21.84 -4.20
N PRO A 972 -27.97 23.11 -3.77
CA PRO A 972 -26.99 24.12 -4.18
C PRO A 972 -25.57 23.86 -3.67
N LEU A 973 -24.57 24.24 -4.46
CA LEU A 973 -23.26 24.62 -3.94
C LEU A 973 -23.37 26.01 -3.31
N VAL A 974 -23.10 26.11 -2.02
CA VAL A 974 -23.14 27.37 -1.28
C VAL A 974 -21.75 27.98 -1.23
N PHE A 975 -21.61 29.25 -1.63
CA PHE A 975 -20.35 29.99 -1.59
C PHE A 975 -20.54 31.24 -0.72
N ILE A 976 -19.76 31.36 0.36
CA ILE A 976 -19.95 32.40 1.38
C ILE A 976 -18.71 33.30 1.49
N ASN A 977 -18.71 34.37 0.71
CA ASN A 977 -17.81 35.52 0.90
C ASN A 977 -18.34 36.40 2.04
N ALA A 978 -18.12 35.95 3.28
CA ALA A 978 -18.36 36.72 4.50
C ALA A 978 -17.28 36.38 5.53
N CYS A 979 -16.98 37.31 6.44
CA CYS A 979 -15.95 37.10 7.47
C CYS A 979 -16.32 35.93 8.39
N GLU A 980 -15.39 35.00 8.64
CA GLU A 980 -15.63 33.86 9.56
C GLU A 980 -16.77 32.94 9.07
N SER A 981 -17.09 32.93 7.77
CA SER A 981 -18.24 32.18 7.22
C SER A 981 -18.10 30.65 7.23
N ALA A 982 -16.87 30.15 7.29
CA ALA A 982 -16.56 28.73 7.49
C ALA A 982 -16.29 28.39 8.96
N GLU A 983 -16.51 29.33 9.90
CA GLU A 983 -16.33 29.02 11.32
C GLU A 983 -17.31 27.93 11.78
N MET A 984 -16.71 26.84 12.25
CA MET A 984 -17.34 25.82 13.07
C MET A 984 -16.54 25.72 14.38
N SER A 985 -17.25 25.56 15.50
CA SER A 985 -16.63 25.21 16.79
C SER A 985 -16.64 23.69 16.97
N PRO A 986 -15.57 23.07 17.51
CA PRO A 986 -15.58 21.64 17.85
C PRO A 986 -16.58 21.28 18.95
N THR A 987 -16.98 22.27 19.75
CA THR A 987 -17.83 22.08 20.93
C THR A 987 -19.32 22.12 20.59
N PHE A 988 -19.70 22.64 19.42
CA PHE A 988 -21.05 22.60 18.87
C PHE A 988 -21.01 22.74 17.34
N TYR A 989 -21.61 21.78 16.63
CA TYR A 989 -21.67 21.72 15.17
C TYR A 989 -22.74 22.66 14.59
N ASP A 990 -22.91 23.85 15.18
CA ASP A 990 -23.94 24.84 14.87
C ASP A 990 -23.31 26.09 14.24
N GLY A 991 -22.93 25.95 12.97
CA GLY A 991 -22.47 27.04 12.12
C GLY A 991 -23.28 27.12 10.83
N PHE A 992 -23.04 28.15 10.01
CA PHE A 992 -23.71 28.30 8.73
C PHE A 992 -23.47 27.11 7.79
N ALA A 993 -22.26 26.54 7.81
CA ALA A 993 -21.97 25.35 7.01
C ALA A 993 -22.90 24.16 7.38
N PRO A 994 -22.92 23.65 8.63
CA PRO A 994 -23.90 22.65 9.07
C PRO A 994 -25.36 23.00 8.74
N TYR A 995 -25.81 24.24 8.96
CA TYR A 995 -27.18 24.65 8.65
C TYR A 995 -27.54 24.46 7.17
N PHE A 996 -26.73 24.98 6.25
CA PHE A 996 -26.98 24.81 4.81
C PHE A 996 -26.87 23.34 4.36
N MET A 997 -25.91 22.62 4.93
CA MET A 997 -25.72 21.19 4.70
C MET A 997 -26.97 20.38 5.09
N ASP A 998 -27.58 20.65 6.25
CA ASP A 998 -28.83 20.02 6.69
C ASP A 998 -30.04 20.39 5.81
N LYS A 999 -30.08 21.60 5.24
CA LYS A 999 -31.07 21.98 4.20
C LYS A 999 -30.90 21.19 2.89
N GLY A 1000 -29.86 20.37 2.78
CA GLY A 1000 -29.52 19.63 1.56
C GLY A 1000 -28.70 20.42 0.55
N ALA A 1001 -27.88 21.37 1.00
CA ALA A 1001 -26.80 21.89 0.16
C ALA A 1001 -25.79 20.77 -0.17
N ARG A 1002 -25.22 20.85 -1.36
CA ARG A 1002 -24.15 19.97 -1.86
C ARG A 1002 -22.85 20.12 -1.09
N GLY A 1003 -22.61 21.33 -0.61
CA GLY A 1003 -21.35 21.71 -0.01
C GLY A 1003 -21.30 23.22 0.22
N VAL A 1004 -20.34 23.61 1.04
CA VAL A 1004 -20.14 25.00 1.46
C VAL A 1004 -18.69 25.39 1.28
N ILE A 1005 -18.43 26.46 0.53
CA ILE A 1005 -17.14 27.14 0.48
C ILE A 1005 -17.26 28.40 1.33
N GLY A 1006 -16.33 28.61 2.26
CA GLY A 1006 -16.33 29.78 3.15
C GLY A 1006 -14.92 30.10 3.65
N THR A 1007 -14.78 31.11 4.51
CA THR A 1007 -13.49 31.58 5.01
C THR A 1007 -13.29 31.33 6.50
N GLU A 1008 -12.10 30.84 6.86
CA GLU A 1008 -11.75 30.47 8.24
C GLU A 1008 -11.54 31.68 9.16
N CYS A 1009 -11.35 32.89 8.61
CA CYS A 1009 -11.25 34.13 9.37
C CYS A 1009 -11.75 35.31 8.52
N LYS A 1010 -11.56 36.54 9.00
CA LYS A 1010 -11.92 37.75 8.24
C LYS A 1010 -11.04 37.87 7.01
N THR A 1011 -11.66 37.96 5.83
CA THR A 1011 -10.99 38.04 4.53
C THR A 1011 -11.20 39.44 3.93
N PRO A 1012 -10.16 40.10 3.39
CA PRO A 1012 -10.29 41.41 2.77
C PRO A 1012 -11.22 41.38 1.56
N ALA A 1013 -12.13 42.36 1.47
CA ALA A 1013 -13.13 42.44 0.40
C ALA A 1013 -12.51 42.46 -1.01
N LEU A 1014 -11.38 43.14 -1.20
CA LEU A 1014 -10.68 43.16 -2.49
C LEU A 1014 -10.17 41.75 -2.88
N PHE A 1015 -9.56 41.01 -1.95
CA PHE A 1015 -9.13 39.64 -2.22
C PHE A 1015 -10.33 38.73 -2.48
N ALA A 1016 -11.40 38.85 -1.69
CA ALA A 1016 -12.61 38.05 -1.85
C ALA A 1016 -13.33 38.28 -3.20
N LYS A 1017 -13.34 39.52 -3.71
CA LYS A 1017 -13.81 39.90 -5.07
C LYS A 1017 -13.02 39.17 -6.16
N GLU A 1018 -11.69 39.32 -6.13
CA GLU A 1018 -10.80 38.77 -7.16
C GLU A 1018 -10.76 37.24 -7.12
N TRP A 1019 -10.72 36.66 -5.92
CA TRP A 1019 -10.78 35.22 -5.69
C TRP A 1019 -12.06 34.59 -6.26
N ALA A 1020 -13.23 35.14 -5.93
CA ALA A 1020 -14.49 34.60 -6.39
C ALA A 1020 -14.69 34.76 -7.91
N GLY A 1021 -14.24 35.87 -8.51
CA GLY A 1021 -14.31 36.07 -9.95
C GLY A 1021 -13.57 34.96 -10.72
N ARG A 1022 -12.30 34.73 -10.37
CA ARG A 1022 -11.48 33.69 -11.03
C ARG A 1022 -11.94 32.27 -10.67
N PHE A 1023 -12.50 32.05 -9.48
CA PHE A 1023 -13.12 30.77 -9.10
C PHE A 1023 -14.33 30.44 -9.97
N PHE A 1024 -15.29 31.36 -10.09
CA PHE A 1024 -16.49 31.11 -10.89
C PHE A 1024 -16.17 31.00 -12.38
N GLU A 1025 -15.14 31.68 -12.90
CA GLU A 1025 -14.66 31.48 -14.27
C GLU A 1025 -14.21 30.04 -14.54
N ARG A 1026 -13.31 29.51 -13.70
CA ARG A 1026 -12.83 28.13 -13.75
C ARG A 1026 -13.95 27.11 -13.59
N PHE A 1027 -14.80 27.31 -12.57
CA PHE A 1027 -15.85 26.38 -12.21
C PHE A 1027 -16.98 26.33 -13.26
N LEU A 1028 -17.37 27.47 -13.84
CA LEU A 1028 -18.34 27.53 -14.96
C LEU A 1028 -17.78 26.87 -16.23
N ALA A 1029 -16.49 27.00 -16.50
CA ALA A 1029 -15.80 26.27 -17.57
C ALA A 1029 -15.69 24.74 -17.31
N GLY A 1030 -16.21 24.24 -16.19
CA GLY A 1030 -16.28 22.81 -15.88
C GLY A 1030 -15.02 22.23 -15.25
N GLU A 1031 -14.08 23.07 -14.77
CA GLU A 1031 -12.95 22.64 -13.93
C GLU A 1031 -13.50 22.08 -12.60
N PRO A 1032 -13.06 20.88 -12.14
CA PRO A 1032 -13.48 20.35 -10.85
C PRO A 1032 -13.11 21.28 -9.69
N LEU A 1033 -14.00 21.38 -8.70
CA LEU A 1033 -13.91 22.32 -7.59
C LEU A 1033 -12.55 22.27 -6.87
N GLY A 1034 -12.03 21.07 -6.60
CA GLY A 1034 -10.75 20.87 -5.93
C GLY A 1034 -9.53 21.35 -6.75
N GLU A 1035 -9.55 21.12 -8.07
CA GLU A 1035 -8.51 21.60 -8.99
C GLU A 1035 -8.58 23.12 -9.12
N ALA A 1036 -9.79 23.70 -9.28
CA ALA A 1036 -9.99 25.14 -9.36
C ALA A 1036 -9.49 25.87 -8.10
N VAL A 1037 -9.79 25.35 -6.90
CA VAL A 1037 -9.32 25.94 -5.63
C VAL A 1037 -7.81 25.80 -5.47
N LEU A 1038 -7.22 24.62 -5.74
CA LEU A 1038 -5.78 24.41 -5.64
C LEU A 1038 -5.01 25.26 -6.66
N GLY A 1039 -5.50 25.31 -7.90
CA GLY A 1039 -4.96 26.13 -8.98
C GLY A 1039 -4.94 27.61 -8.62
N LEU A 1040 -6.03 28.14 -8.06
CA LEU A 1040 -6.08 29.54 -7.62
C LEU A 1040 -5.17 29.84 -6.44
N ARG A 1041 -5.05 28.93 -5.45
CA ARG A 1041 -4.11 29.11 -4.33
C ARG A 1041 -2.67 29.28 -4.84
N ARG A 1042 -2.28 28.46 -5.82
CA ARG A 1042 -0.98 28.56 -6.49
C ARG A 1042 -0.87 29.81 -7.34
N GLU A 1043 -1.88 30.13 -8.14
CA GLU A 1043 -1.90 31.32 -9.01
C GLU A 1043 -1.69 32.63 -8.22
N PHE A 1044 -2.46 32.84 -7.16
CA PHE A 1044 -2.31 34.02 -6.30
C PHE A 1044 -0.97 34.06 -5.56
N LEU A 1045 -0.42 32.91 -5.15
CA LEU A 1045 0.90 32.84 -4.54
C LEU A 1045 2.03 33.14 -5.54
N GLU A 1046 2.03 32.46 -6.69
CA GLU A 1046 3.12 32.47 -7.67
C GLU A 1046 3.13 33.77 -8.50
N GLN A 1047 1.97 34.35 -8.82
CA GLN A 1047 1.86 35.57 -9.65
C GLN A 1047 1.74 36.85 -8.81
N HIS A 1048 1.06 36.79 -7.67
CA HIS A 1048 0.74 37.96 -6.84
C HIS A 1048 1.40 37.94 -5.45
N GLY A 1049 2.22 36.93 -5.12
CA GLY A 1049 2.87 36.81 -3.79
C GLY A 1049 1.88 36.57 -2.64
N ASN A 1050 0.64 36.19 -2.94
CA ASN A 1050 -0.50 36.30 -2.04
C ASN A 1050 -1.03 34.94 -1.57
N PRO A 1051 -0.78 34.53 -0.31
CA PRO A 1051 -1.16 33.22 0.22
C PRO A 1051 -2.61 33.15 0.72
N MET A 1052 -3.42 34.21 0.58
CA MET A 1052 -4.74 34.30 1.23
C MET A 1052 -5.78 33.29 0.70
N GLY A 1053 -5.51 32.59 -0.40
CA GLY A 1053 -6.30 31.44 -0.83
C GLY A 1053 -6.31 30.27 0.18
N LEU A 1054 -5.35 30.21 1.11
CA LEU A 1054 -5.37 29.26 2.23
C LEU A 1054 -6.47 29.55 3.27
N LEU A 1055 -7.02 30.77 3.29
CA LEU A 1055 -8.12 31.15 4.19
C LEU A 1055 -9.45 30.52 3.78
N TYR A 1056 -9.59 30.07 2.53
CA TYR A 1056 -10.80 29.41 2.03
C TYR A 1056 -10.80 27.93 2.39
N ALA A 1057 -11.84 27.51 3.10
CA ALA A 1057 -12.14 26.12 3.41
C ALA A 1057 -13.22 25.59 2.46
N VAL A 1058 -13.10 24.29 2.12
CA VAL A 1058 -13.97 23.59 1.18
C VAL A 1058 -14.66 22.45 1.92
N TYR A 1059 -15.93 22.65 2.25
CA TYR A 1059 -16.82 21.64 2.82
C TYR A 1059 -17.71 21.03 1.73
N CYS A 1060 -17.07 20.45 0.71
CA CYS A 1060 -17.72 19.90 -0.49
C CYS A 1060 -16.83 18.82 -1.12
N ASP A 1061 -17.42 17.93 -1.91
CA ASP A 1061 -16.70 16.98 -2.76
C ASP A 1061 -15.84 17.73 -3.80
N ALA A 1062 -14.54 17.43 -3.86
CA ALA A 1062 -13.59 18.08 -4.74
C ALA A 1062 -13.78 17.77 -6.24
N ASP A 1063 -14.44 16.66 -6.58
CA ASP A 1063 -14.78 16.34 -7.97
C ASP A 1063 -16.02 17.11 -8.45
N THR A 1064 -16.68 17.88 -7.59
CA THR A 1064 -17.86 18.68 -7.95
C THR A 1064 -17.56 19.55 -9.18
N ALA A 1065 -18.38 19.47 -10.22
CA ALA A 1065 -18.14 20.18 -11.49
C ALA A 1065 -19.44 20.51 -12.23
N ILE A 1066 -19.40 21.58 -13.05
CA ILE A 1066 -20.55 21.98 -13.88
C ILE A 1066 -20.52 21.19 -15.20
N ARG A 1067 -21.68 20.64 -15.59
CA ARG A 1067 -21.84 19.73 -16.74
C ARG A 1067 -23.14 19.97 -17.52
N PRO A 1068 -23.09 20.19 -18.85
CA PRO A 1068 -21.90 20.53 -19.63
C PRO A 1068 -21.23 21.84 -19.15
N ALA A 1069 -19.98 22.06 -19.54
CA ALA A 1069 -19.27 23.32 -19.28
C ALA A 1069 -20.00 24.51 -19.94
N LEU A 1070 -19.96 25.65 -19.25
CA LEU A 1070 -20.52 26.93 -19.71
C LEU A 1070 -19.37 27.86 -20.11
N THR A 1071 -18.89 27.69 -21.35
CA THR A 1071 -17.82 28.49 -21.98
C THR A 1071 -18.36 29.66 -22.78
#